data_AF-A0A522XD23-F1
#
_entry.id   AF-A0A522XD23-F1
#
_cell.length_a   1.000
_cell.length_b   1.000
_cell.length_c   1.000
_cell.angle_alpha   90.00
_cell.angle_beta   90.00
_cell.angle_gamma   90.00
#
_symmetry.space_group_name_H-M   'P 1'
#
loop_
_entity.id
_entity.type
_entity.pdbx_description
1 polymer ?
#
loop_
_entity_poly.entity_id
_entity_poly.type
_entity_poly.pdbx_seq_one_letter_code
_entity_poly.pdbx_strand_id
1 'polypeptide(L)'
;MSSSVEPNSASETSPHPLVTVCIPTYNGEKFLSEALASVSEQTYPNLEILLSDDSSEDGTLDQLKAFAATSPHLCRIYHNPQRGMVNNWNFCIQQARGVYLKFLFQDDRLDPDCIRKLVNLAQTDADLGLVFCARRLELWDSSPESLPKTPILQILWTYCREIHRGWSQLQACQRGTTLLADSQLWRFPLNKIGEPTAVLLRKSAVEAVGGFDADLSQLVDVELWWRLLATGSVGFVEEPLAVFRLHPGQQTVKNAAEGRFDEGRFLLKIAQNPIFAEEIRQQATWHWLQREDWRCRDWRSHLQEIPPSLWPHWLQQMLSQTPQWRDRGDAKTYTQGLMAISDYLLSRIQDQPQQWLEAAKVYSLQVSLSPTYYCDLPLDELLQQRRQILQFFLQSQGYQLDWQFSPQNSGKMGVYLDTYPSHLPETGKTLYSPQPPPKFWTGGDWIQLPADLRGQIQRLREENLDELQFWGDSVGDIGAIAFLELHQLARSQRTFGDLPLWETSDETAFLHISLTPSIYPTTTAHLGQAPDREILDVKQRLDLASATVIFVSVVSPDDLTVELRETWASIIQSCPQSLFVLLLSQNDEQSRLGISSRDRLTETWAKFDLSRQQLIILNPVDWQQQPLWWDMGDIYLDTFPVNSPQLVEMALNKNQVPVLYSGKTRRSQMSVKRFSGTIPPDAIAHQDSDYIQLAQKLATDLEFRQEILRKLKLAQNPRQPSRDSLC
;
A
#
# COMPACT_ATOMS: atom_id res chain seq x y z
N MET A 1 33.54 40.44 -49.48
CA MET A 1 34.44 39.28 -49.30
C MET A 1 33.93 38.54 -48.09
N SER A 2 33.28 37.39 -48.30
CA SER A 2 32.73 36.53 -47.25
C SER A 2 33.87 35.70 -46.64
N SER A 3 34.09 35.80 -45.33
CA SER A 3 34.87 34.80 -44.59
C SER A 3 33.89 33.85 -43.91
N SER A 4 33.55 32.77 -44.59
CA SER A 4 32.94 31.57 -43.99
C SER A 4 33.99 30.92 -43.09
N VAL A 5 33.86 31.09 -41.78
CA VAL A 5 34.60 30.29 -40.80
C VAL A 5 33.84 28.97 -40.66
N GLU A 6 34.23 27.96 -41.44
CA GLU A 6 33.87 26.58 -41.13
C GLU A 6 34.68 26.12 -39.92
N PRO A 7 34.07 25.47 -38.91
CA PRO A 7 34.81 24.94 -37.78
C PRO A 7 35.68 23.77 -38.25
N ASN A 8 36.92 23.77 -37.76
CA ASN A 8 37.86 22.65 -37.88
C ASN A 8 37.16 21.33 -37.51
N SER A 9 37.36 20.29 -38.33
CA SER A 9 36.81 18.94 -38.17
C SER A 9 36.92 18.42 -36.72
N ALA A 10 35.86 17.75 -36.25
CA ALA A 10 35.77 17.10 -34.93
C ALA A 10 36.79 15.94 -34.79
N SER A 11 38.06 16.28 -34.64
CA SER A 11 39.13 15.32 -34.36
C SER A 11 39.30 15.16 -32.86
N GLU A 12 39.10 13.94 -32.33
CA GLU A 12 39.35 13.62 -30.92
C GLU A 12 40.80 13.89 -30.49
N THR A 13 41.74 13.93 -31.45
CA THR A 13 43.17 14.19 -31.22
C THR A 13 43.54 15.68 -31.22
N SER A 14 42.58 16.58 -31.40
CA SER A 14 42.81 18.03 -31.28
C SER A 14 43.21 18.37 -29.84
N PRO A 15 44.14 19.34 -29.61
CA PRO A 15 44.39 19.85 -28.26
C PRO A 15 43.16 20.55 -27.67
N HIS A 16 42.22 20.97 -28.52
CA HIS A 16 40.93 21.52 -28.12
C HIS A 16 39.80 20.85 -28.93
N PRO A 17 39.34 19.64 -28.58
CA PRO A 17 38.20 18.99 -29.23
C PRO A 17 36.93 19.84 -29.10
N LEU A 18 36.05 19.77 -30.09
CA LEU A 18 34.81 20.55 -30.03
C LEU A 18 33.94 20.05 -28.86
N VAL A 19 33.45 20.97 -28.02
CA VAL A 19 32.43 20.70 -27.01
C VAL A 19 31.13 21.35 -27.45
N THR A 20 30.05 20.56 -27.54
CA THR A 20 28.70 21.12 -27.69
C THR A 20 28.10 21.35 -26.30
N VAL A 21 27.81 22.60 -25.98
CA VAL A 21 27.03 22.96 -24.79
C VAL A 21 25.54 22.96 -25.15
N CYS A 22 24.82 21.96 -24.64
CA CYS A 22 23.40 21.75 -24.83
C CYS A 22 22.61 22.53 -23.76
N ILE A 23 21.81 23.51 -24.19
CA ILE A 23 20.94 24.33 -23.33
C ILE A 23 19.48 24.07 -23.72
N PRO A 24 18.86 22.99 -23.20
CA PRO A 24 17.43 22.75 -23.36
C PRO A 24 16.64 23.69 -22.43
N THR A 25 15.58 24.30 -22.96
CA THR A 25 14.78 25.30 -22.25
C THR A 25 13.29 25.07 -22.43
N TYR A 26 12.51 25.40 -21.39
CA TYR A 26 11.06 25.47 -21.41
C TYR A 26 10.59 26.39 -20.28
N ASN A 27 10.01 27.53 -20.64
CA ASN A 27 9.54 28.56 -19.71
C ASN A 27 10.59 28.92 -18.64
N GLY A 28 11.80 29.26 -19.11
CA GLY A 28 13.00 29.49 -18.31
C GLY A 28 13.36 30.96 -18.09
N GLU A 29 12.51 31.91 -18.49
CA GLU A 29 12.82 33.34 -18.58
C GLU A 29 13.50 33.90 -17.32
N LYS A 30 13.05 33.43 -16.15
CA LYS A 30 13.46 33.95 -14.84
C LYS A 30 14.96 33.81 -14.54
N PHE A 31 15.60 32.73 -14.98
CA PHE A 31 16.97 32.39 -14.57
C PHE A 31 17.93 32.22 -15.76
N LEU A 32 17.39 32.09 -16.97
CA LEU A 32 18.15 31.79 -18.17
C LEU A 32 19.28 32.79 -18.45
N SER A 33 19.07 34.07 -18.19
CA SER A 33 20.10 35.10 -18.40
C SER A 33 21.42 34.81 -17.65
N GLU A 34 21.35 34.29 -16.43
CA GLU A 34 22.54 33.93 -15.64
C GLU A 34 23.22 32.67 -16.18
N ALA A 35 22.45 31.68 -16.62
CA ALA A 35 22.98 30.49 -17.27
C ALA A 35 23.75 30.87 -18.55
N LEU A 36 23.12 31.69 -19.41
CA LEU A 36 23.70 32.18 -20.66
C LEU A 36 24.97 33.02 -20.44
N ALA A 37 24.99 33.87 -19.41
CA ALA A 37 26.20 34.60 -19.03
C ALA A 37 27.34 33.63 -18.65
N SER A 38 27.05 32.62 -17.82
CA SER A 38 28.06 31.67 -17.34
C SER A 38 28.72 30.84 -18.45
N VAL A 39 27.99 30.55 -19.54
CA VAL A 39 28.57 29.84 -20.70
C VAL A 39 29.40 30.76 -21.60
N SER A 40 29.07 32.06 -21.67
CA SER A 40 29.88 33.04 -22.44
C SER A 40 31.21 33.34 -21.77
N GLU A 41 31.29 33.16 -20.45
CA GLU A 41 32.49 33.38 -19.66
C GLU A 41 33.44 32.17 -19.66
N GLN A 42 33.10 31.09 -20.37
CA GLN A 42 33.93 29.88 -20.40
C GLN A 42 35.28 30.15 -21.08
N THR A 43 36.36 29.72 -20.42
CA THR A 43 37.73 29.90 -20.93
C THR A 43 38.13 28.87 -21.99
N TYR A 44 37.28 27.87 -22.25
CA TYR A 44 37.53 26.86 -23.27
C TYR A 44 37.24 27.41 -24.69
N PRO A 45 38.20 27.32 -25.63
CA PRO A 45 38.10 28.09 -26.88
C PRO A 45 37.18 27.47 -27.95
N ASN A 46 36.96 26.16 -27.94
CA ASN A 46 36.27 25.45 -29.03
C ASN A 46 34.87 24.98 -28.61
N LEU A 47 33.92 25.92 -28.58
CA LEU A 47 32.54 25.69 -28.15
C LEU A 47 31.53 25.86 -29.29
N GLU A 48 30.58 24.93 -29.35
CA GLU A 48 29.30 25.08 -30.03
C GLU A 48 28.21 25.22 -28.95
N ILE A 49 27.38 26.26 -29.01
CA ILE A 49 26.25 26.45 -28.09
C ILE A 49 24.96 26.07 -28.80
N LEU A 50 24.33 24.99 -28.34
CA LEU A 50 23.08 24.48 -28.90
C LEU A 50 21.92 24.85 -27.98
N LEU A 51 21.11 25.79 -28.44
CA LEU A 51 19.95 26.33 -27.73
C LEU A 51 18.69 25.61 -28.25
N SER A 52 18.00 24.87 -27.38
CA SER A 52 16.82 24.09 -27.78
C SER A 52 15.59 24.46 -26.95
N ASP A 53 14.72 25.28 -27.53
CA ASP A 53 13.46 25.70 -26.92
C ASP A 53 12.34 24.70 -27.20
N ASP A 54 11.63 24.29 -26.14
CA ASP A 54 10.54 23.29 -26.18
C ASP A 54 9.15 23.94 -26.22
N SER A 55 8.97 24.93 -27.09
CA SER A 55 7.74 25.74 -27.20
C SER A 55 7.45 26.58 -25.96
N SER A 56 8.41 27.43 -25.55
CA SER A 56 8.17 28.35 -24.42
C SER A 56 7.13 29.43 -24.77
N GLU A 57 6.34 29.82 -23.76
CA GLU A 57 5.30 30.86 -23.87
C GLU A 57 5.70 32.17 -23.18
N ASP A 58 6.84 32.18 -22.48
CA ASP A 58 7.40 33.34 -21.78
C ASP A 58 8.54 34.00 -22.60
N GLY A 59 9.29 34.92 -21.99
CA GLY A 59 10.41 35.62 -22.64
C GLY A 59 11.64 34.76 -22.99
N THR A 60 11.60 33.43 -22.77
CA THR A 60 12.73 32.51 -23.01
C THR A 60 13.28 32.62 -24.42
N LEU A 61 12.43 32.50 -25.44
CA LEU A 61 12.88 32.47 -26.84
C LEU A 61 13.55 33.78 -27.27
N ASP A 62 13.09 34.91 -26.73
CA ASP A 62 13.67 36.22 -27.03
C ASP A 62 15.03 36.39 -26.35
N GLN A 63 15.21 35.89 -25.12
CA GLN A 63 16.53 35.84 -24.46
C GLN A 63 17.52 34.97 -25.25
N LEU A 64 17.09 33.80 -25.74
CA LEU A 64 17.93 32.91 -26.57
C LEU A 64 18.37 33.58 -27.88
N LYS A 65 17.46 34.27 -28.58
CA LYS A 65 17.79 35.01 -29.81
C LYS A 65 18.75 36.16 -29.54
N ALA A 66 18.51 36.93 -28.48
CA ALA A 66 19.37 38.04 -28.09
C ALA A 66 20.79 37.54 -27.77
N PHE A 67 20.90 36.44 -27.02
CA PHE A 67 22.17 35.82 -26.71
C PHE A 67 22.92 35.32 -27.95
N ALA A 68 22.25 34.58 -28.84
CA ALA A 68 22.89 34.07 -30.04
C ALA A 68 23.40 35.17 -30.98
N ALA A 69 22.78 36.35 -30.95
CA ALA A 69 23.22 37.50 -31.71
C ALA A 69 24.50 38.15 -31.15
N THR A 70 24.78 38.01 -29.86
CA THR A 70 25.93 38.63 -29.18
C THR A 70 27.00 37.66 -28.70
N SER A 71 26.73 36.35 -28.76
CA SER A 71 27.62 35.30 -28.24
C SER A 71 28.97 35.29 -28.96
N PRO A 72 30.09 35.13 -28.22
CA PRO A 72 31.42 34.95 -28.82
C PRO A 72 31.61 33.54 -29.43
N HIS A 73 30.66 32.63 -29.20
CA HIS A 73 30.71 31.23 -29.65
C HIS A 73 29.65 30.94 -30.71
N LEU A 74 29.87 29.87 -31.51
CA LEU A 74 28.91 29.44 -32.51
C LEU A 74 27.59 29.01 -31.85
N CYS A 75 26.51 29.76 -32.06
CA CYS A 75 25.19 29.43 -31.56
C CYS A 75 24.30 28.80 -32.64
N ARG A 76 23.57 27.75 -32.27
CA ARG A 76 22.50 27.15 -33.09
C ARG A 76 21.23 27.10 -32.26
N ILE A 77 20.18 27.76 -32.74
CA ILE A 77 18.87 27.78 -32.07
C ILE A 77 17.93 26.82 -32.77
N TYR A 78 17.25 26.01 -31.97
CA TYR A 78 16.13 25.17 -32.37
C TYR A 78 14.89 25.57 -31.61
N HIS A 79 13.80 25.82 -32.34
CA HIS A 79 12.48 25.95 -31.78
C HIS A 79 11.71 24.68 -32.12
N ASN A 80 11.49 23.84 -31.11
CA ASN A 80 10.86 22.55 -31.25
C ASN A 80 9.38 22.62 -30.87
N PRO A 81 8.50 21.82 -31.51
CA PRO A 81 7.20 21.53 -30.93
C PRO A 81 7.39 20.82 -29.59
N GLN A 82 6.48 20.99 -28.64
CA GLN A 82 6.59 20.44 -27.29
C GLN A 82 6.88 18.92 -27.30
N ARG A 83 8.14 18.56 -27.00
CA ARG A 83 8.69 17.19 -26.94
C ARG A 83 8.71 16.65 -25.51
N GLY A 84 8.75 17.54 -24.51
CA GLY A 84 8.99 17.22 -23.11
C GLY A 84 10.49 17.15 -22.78
N MET A 85 10.79 17.21 -21.48
CA MET A 85 12.14 17.36 -20.92
C MET A 85 13.17 16.37 -21.54
N VAL A 86 12.93 15.06 -21.41
CA VAL A 86 13.93 14.06 -21.81
C VAL A 86 14.12 13.98 -23.31
N ASN A 87 13.02 14.10 -24.07
CA ASN A 87 13.10 14.11 -25.53
C ASN A 87 13.81 15.36 -26.06
N ASN A 88 13.66 16.51 -25.39
CA ASN A 88 14.43 17.72 -25.73
C ASN A 88 15.93 17.53 -25.42
N TRP A 89 16.28 16.84 -24.33
CA TRP A 89 17.69 16.51 -24.03
C TRP A 89 18.30 15.57 -25.08
N ASN A 90 17.57 14.51 -25.46
CA ASN A 90 18.00 13.59 -26.51
C ASN A 90 18.10 14.26 -27.89
N PHE A 91 17.20 15.21 -28.18
CA PHE A 91 17.30 16.03 -29.38
C PHE A 91 18.61 16.83 -29.40
N CYS A 92 19.01 17.44 -28.28
CA CYS A 92 20.31 18.11 -28.18
C CYS A 92 21.49 17.15 -28.48
N ILE A 93 21.48 15.93 -27.94
CA ILE A 93 22.51 14.91 -28.21
C ILE A 93 22.60 14.62 -29.71
N GLN A 94 21.46 14.43 -30.37
CA GLN A 94 21.40 14.12 -31.81
C GLN A 94 21.93 15.26 -32.68
N GLN A 95 21.67 16.52 -32.29
CA GLN A 95 22.07 17.69 -33.07
C GLN A 95 23.50 18.18 -32.78
N ALA A 96 24.09 17.74 -31.68
CA ALA A 96 25.43 18.12 -31.25
C ALA A 96 26.52 17.65 -32.21
N ARG A 97 27.52 18.50 -32.46
CA ARG A 97 28.67 18.20 -33.33
C ARG A 97 29.97 17.92 -32.57
N GLY A 98 29.99 18.20 -31.27
CA GLY A 98 31.15 18.04 -30.41
C GLY A 98 31.55 16.59 -30.18
N VAL A 99 32.84 16.40 -29.92
CA VAL A 99 33.39 15.16 -29.34
C VAL A 99 32.84 14.97 -27.92
N TYR A 100 32.72 16.08 -27.20
CA TYR A 100 32.13 16.11 -25.87
C TYR A 100 30.81 16.88 -25.85
N LEU A 101 29.93 16.46 -24.95
CA LEU A 101 28.65 17.09 -24.65
C LEU A 101 28.72 17.68 -23.24
N LYS A 102 28.24 18.91 -23.09
CA LYS A 102 28.05 19.57 -21.81
C LYS A 102 26.61 20.02 -21.72
N PHE A 103 25.85 19.59 -20.71
CA PHE A 103 24.53 20.18 -20.47
C PHE A 103 24.67 21.41 -19.58
N LEU A 104 23.84 22.42 -19.83
CA LEU A 104 23.63 23.55 -18.95
C LEU A 104 22.13 23.84 -18.92
N PHE A 105 21.50 23.60 -17.77
CA PHE A 105 20.08 23.87 -17.59
C PHE A 105 19.81 25.33 -17.26
N GLN A 106 18.60 25.78 -17.61
CA GLN A 106 18.18 27.19 -17.60
C GLN A 106 18.23 27.88 -16.23
N ASP A 107 18.35 27.10 -15.16
CA ASP A 107 18.39 27.49 -13.75
C ASP A 107 19.76 27.30 -13.09
N ASP A 108 20.73 26.70 -13.79
CA ASP A 108 22.07 26.41 -13.28
C ASP A 108 23.14 27.37 -13.83
N ARG A 109 24.36 27.31 -13.26
CA ARG A 109 25.52 28.08 -13.74
C ARG A 109 26.81 27.25 -13.75
N LEU A 110 27.73 27.63 -14.63
CA LEU A 110 29.08 27.08 -14.69
C LEU A 110 30.12 28.08 -14.19
N ASP A 111 31.16 27.60 -13.52
CA ASP A 111 32.35 28.42 -13.28
C ASP A 111 33.14 28.62 -14.59
N PRO A 112 33.86 29.75 -14.78
CA PRO A 112 34.54 30.09 -16.04
C PRO A 112 35.50 29.00 -16.57
N ASP A 113 36.09 28.20 -15.68
CA ASP A 113 37.03 27.14 -16.03
C ASP A 113 36.43 25.74 -16.09
N CYS A 114 35.11 25.61 -15.92
CA CYS A 114 34.42 24.32 -15.82
C CYS A 114 34.72 23.41 -17.02
N ILE A 115 34.38 23.87 -18.24
CA ILE A 115 34.55 23.04 -19.44
C ILE A 115 36.03 22.70 -19.67
N ARG A 116 36.93 23.68 -19.49
CA ARG A 116 38.38 23.50 -19.67
C ARG A 116 38.93 22.43 -18.74
N LYS A 117 38.60 22.45 -17.46
CA LYS A 117 39.10 21.47 -16.48
C LYS A 117 38.54 20.07 -16.73
N LEU A 118 37.24 19.97 -17.05
CA LEU A 118 36.63 18.68 -17.35
C LEU A 118 37.20 18.06 -18.65
N VAL A 119 37.41 18.85 -19.70
CA VAL A 119 38.01 18.36 -20.96
C VAL A 119 39.46 17.94 -20.75
N ASN A 120 40.26 18.71 -20.01
CA ASN A 120 41.65 18.35 -19.72
C ASN A 120 41.76 16.96 -19.09
N LEU A 121 40.87 16.62 -18.16
CA LEU A 121 40.81 15.28 -17.57
C LEU A 121 40.27 14.26 -18.58
N ALA A 122 39.21 14.58 -19.32
CA ALA A 122 38.62 13.67 -20.31
C ALA A 122 39.59 13.28 -21.46
N GLN A 123 40.62 14.09 -21.72
CA GLN A 123 41.65 13.81 -22.71
C GLN A 123 42.80 12.94 -22.19
N THR A 124 42.91 12.71 -20.87
CA THR A 124 43.99 11.87 -20.32
C THR A 124 43.80 10.39 -20.64
N ASP A 125 42.57 9.96 -20.90
CA ASP A 125 42.22 8.60 -21.23
C ASP A 125 40.98 8.57 -22.15
N ALA A 126 41.09 7.86 -23.27
CA ALA A 126 40.01 7.70 -24.24
C ALA A 126 38.82 6.89 -23.69
N ASP A 127 39.06 6.05 -22.66
CA ASP A 127 38.04 5.23 -21.99
C ASP A 127 37.16 6.06 -21.04
N LEU A 128 37.50 7.33 -20.78
CA LEU A 128 36.66 8.25 -20.00
C LEU A 128 35.42 8.63 -20.81
N GLY A 129 34.32 7.93 -20.52
CA GLY A 129 33.01 8.19 -21.10
C GLY A 129 32.25 9.32 -20.39
N LEU A 130 32.55 9.51 -19.10
CA LEU A 130 31.93 10.50 -18.23
C LEU A 130 33.00 11.16 -17.35
N VAL A 131 32.99 12.48 -17.27
CA VAL A 131 33.80 13.24 -16.30
C VAL A 131 32.90 14.20 -15.55
N PHE A 132 32.91 14.17 -14.23
CA PHE A 132 32.09 15.06 -13.40
C PHE A 132 32.93 15.89 -12.43
N CYS A 133 32.34 16.96 -11.93
CA CYS A 133 32.95 17.82 -10.92
C CYS A 133 32.10 17.87 -9.64
N ALA A 134 32.69 18.31 -8.53
CA ALA A 134 31.89 18.73 -7.40
C ALA A 134 30.98 19.91 -7.80
N ARG A 135 29.95 20.17 -6.99
CA ARG A 135 29.00 21.26 -7.24
C ARG A 135 28.67 22.06 -5.99
N ARG A 136 28.15 23.26 -6.17
CA ARG A 136 27.57 24.09 -5.10
C ARG A 136 26.06 24.11 -5.20
N LEU A 137 25.38 24.04 -4.06
CA LEU A 137 23.93 24.29 -3.97
C LEU A 137 23.67 25.74 -3.58
N GLU A 138 22.75 26.38 -4.29
CA GLU A 138 22.27 27.72 -3.97
C GLU A 138 20.75 27.76 -3.86
N LEU A 139 20.24 28.49 -2.87
CA LEU A 139 18.82 28.73 -2.69
C LEU A 139 18.42 30.01 -3.43
N TRP A 140 17.36 29.95 -4.25
CA TRP A 140 16.91 31.12 -5.02
C TRP A 140 16.34 32.25 -4.15
N ASP A 141 15.83 31.91 -2.97
CA ASP A 141 15.11 32.80 -2.05
C ASP A 141 15.55 32.46 -0.63
N SER A 142 16.74 32.91 -0.22
CA SER A 142 17.16 32.83 1.17
C SER A 142 18.15 33.92 1.54
N SER A 143 17.73 34.78 2.46
CA SER A 143 18.61 35.23 3.53
C SER A 143 19.31 34.02 4.18
N PRO A 144 20.58 34.11 4.63
CA PRO A 144 21.41 32.97 5.04
C PRO A 144 20.85 32.00 6.11
N GLU A 145 19.70 32.31 6.72
CA GLU A 145 19.17 31.68 7.94
C GLU A 145 17.88 30.85 7.74
N SER A 146 17.24 30.86 6.57
CA SER A 146 15.96 30.15 6.36
C SER A 146 16.11 28.85 5.55
N LEU A 147 15.66 27.73 6.13
CA LEU A 147 15.53 26.45 5.41
C LEU A 147 14.44 26.52 4.32
N PRO A 148 14.56 25.72 3.23
CA PRO A 148 13.50 25.61 2.24
C PRO A 148 12.18 25.19 2.87
N LYS A 149 11.03 25.72 2.42
CA LYS A 149 9.71 25.32 2.95
C LYS A 149 9.17 24.03 2.33
N THR A 150 9.63 23.67 1.13
CA THR A 150 9.17 22.48 0.42
C THR A 150 9.94 21.23 0.88
N PRO A 151 9.27 20.13 1.28
CA PRO A 151 9.93 18.93 1.81
C PRO A 151 11.05 18.37 0.93
N ILE A 152 10.82 18.28 -0.39
CA ILE A 152 11.85 17.77 -1.32
C ILE A 152 13.07 18.70 -1.38
N LEU A 153 12.88 20.02 -1.30
CA LEU A 153 13.99 20.97 -1.28
C LEU A 153 14.77 20.89 0.04
N GLN A 154 14.09 20.63 1.17
CA GLN A 154 14.76 20.38 2.45
C GLN A 154 15.63 19.13 2.38
N ILE A 155 15.14 18.06 1.76
CA ILE A 155 15.90 16.82 1.55
C ILE A 155 17.15 17.10 0.71
N LEU A 156 16.99 17.78 -0.43
CA LEU A 156 18.12 18.13 -1.31
C LEU A 156 19.15 19.02 -0.59
N TRP A 157 18.68 20.02 0.14
CA TRP A 157 19.55 20.93 0.89
C TRP A 157 20.29 20.23 2.04
N THR A 158 19.64 19.29 2.72
CA THR A 158 20.21 18.63 3.91
C THR A 158 21.16 17.49 3.52
N TYR A 159 20.75 16.67 2.55
CA TYR A 159 21.42 15.40 2.26
C TYR A 159 22.16 15.37 0.91
N CYS A 160 21.91 16.33 0.02
CA CYS A 160 22.46 16.31 -1.34
C CYS A 160 23.40 17.49 -1.62
N ARG A 161 24.05 18.08 -0.61
CA ARG A 161 25.05 19.14 -0.81
C ARG A 161 26.35 18.61 -1.39
N GLU A 162 26.95 17.63 -0.73
CA GLU A 162 28.25 17.04 -1.11
C GLU A 162 28.09 15.59 -1.57
N ILE A 163 27.26 15.36 -2.58
CA ILE A 163 26.87 14.02 -3.06
C ILE A 163 28.04 13.11 -3.45
N HIS A 164 29.15 13.70 -3.93
CA HIS A 164 30.36 12.97 -4.32
C HIS A 164 31.05 12.29 -3.11
N ARG A 165 30.83 12.79 -1.89
CA ARG A 165 31.31 12.16 -0.65
C ARG A 165 30.48 10.93 -0.25
N GLY A 166 29.39 10.66 -0.97
CA GLY A 166 28.59 9.45 -0.78
C GLY A 166 29.29 8.17 -1.29
N TRP A 167 30.38 8.30 -2.05
CA TRP A 167 31.22 7.17 -2.44
C TRP A 167 32.19 6.78 -1.33
N SER A 168 32.47 5.49 -1.17
CA SER A 168 33.46 5.03 -0.18
C SER A 168 34.89 5.34 -0.60
N GLN A 169 35.18 5.22 -1.90
CA GLN A 169 36.50 5.46 -2.50
C GLN A 169 36.35 6.10 -3.89
N LEU A 170 36.33 7.43 -3.93
CA LEU A 170 36.35 8.19 -5.17
C LEU A 170 37.78 8.65 -5.49
N GLN A 171 38.23 8.38 -6.70
CA GLN A 171 39.53 8.77 -7.25
C GLN A 171 39.34 9.70 -8.45
N ALA A 172 40.42 10.38 -8.86
CA ALA A 172 40.39 11.28 -10.01
C ALA A 172 40.03 10.56 -11.32
N CYS A 173 40.52 9.33 -11.52
CA CYS A 173 40.14 8.45 -12.64
C CYS A 173 40.03 7.01 -12.13
N GLN A 174 38.93 6.33 -12.44
CA GLN A 174 38.77 4.91 -12.13
C GLN A 174 37.78 4.22 -13.08
N ARG A 175 37.78 2.89 -13.10
CA ARG A 175 36.76 2.12 -13.82
C ARG A 175 35.37 2.39 -13.23
N GLY A 176 34.38 2.63 -14.07
CA GLY A 176 33.01 2.85 -13.61
C GLY A 176 32.42 1.64 -12.88
N THR A 177 32.80 0.43 -13.30
CA THR A 177 32.41 -0.82 -12.61
C THR A 177 32.91 -0.90 -11.17
N THR A 178 34.01 -0.22 -10.82
CA THR A 178 34.46 -0.09 -9.43
C THR A 178 33.51 0.76 -8.59
N LEU A 179 32.91 1.82 -9.16
CA LEU A 179 31.87 2.59 -8.48
C LEU A 179 30.55 1.82 -8.40
N LEU A 180 30.19 1.05 -9.43
CA LEU A 180 29.02 0.18 -9.36
C LEU A 180 29.17 -0.92 -8.28
N ALA A 181 30.40 -1.34 -7.98
CA ALA A 181 30.69 -2.28 -6.90
C ALA A 181 30.82 -1.60 -5.51
N ASP A 182 30.64 -0.28 -5.39
CA ASP A 182 30.82 0.44 -4.13
C ASP A 182 29.73 0.05 -3.11
N SER A 183 30.16 -0.23 -1.87
CA SER A 183 29.27 -0.58 -0.76
C SER A 183 28.20 0.46 -0.43
N GLN A 184 28.41 1.72 -0.83
CA GLN A 184 27.49 2.84 -0.62
C GLN A 184 26.61 3.11 -1.85
N LEU A 185 26.77 2.38 -2.97
CA LEU A 185 26.03 2.64 -4.23
C LEU A 185 24.53 2.85 -3.98
N TRP A 186 23.91 1.90 -3.27
CA TRP A 186 22.47 1.85 -3.00
C TRP A 186 22.01 2.72 -1.82
N ARG A 187 22.93 3.37 -1.09
CA ARG A 187 22.57 4.25 0.01
C ARG A 187 22.18 5.62 -0.51
N PHE A 188 21.09 6.17 0.02
CA PHE A 188 20.64 7.51 -0.30
C PHE A 188 21.73 8.56 0.03
N PRO A 189 21.97 9.55 -0.86
CA PRO A 189 21.34 9.74 -2.17
C PRO A 189 21.87 8.79 -3.25
N LEU A 190 20.97 8.33 -4.14
CA LEU A 190 21.34 7.49 -5.28
C LEU A 190 22.21 8.26 -6.29
N ASN A 191 21.89 9.53 -6.55
CA ASN A 191 22.72 10.37 -7.40
C ASN A 191 23.95 10.87 -6.62
N LYS A 192 25.10 10.25 -6.86
CA LYS A 192 26.41 10.62 -6.27
C LYS A 192 27.35 11.34 -7.25
N ILE A 193 26.91 11.51 -8.51
CA ILE A 193 27.67 12.17 -9.58
C ILE A 193 27.22 13.62 -9.73
N GLY A 194 25.91 13.85 -9.71
CA GLY A 194 25.27 15.15 -9.89
C GLY A 194 24.35 15.20 -11.09
N GLU A 195 23.69 16.33 -11.22
CA GLU A 195 22.89 16.68 -12.38
C GLU A 195 23.76 16.84 -13.64
N PRO A 196 23.18 16.74 -14.85
CA PRO A 196 23.91 16.91 -16.11
C PRO A 196 24.78 18.18 -16.20
N THR A 197 24.41 19.27 -15.51
CA THR A 197 25.23 20.49 -15.43
C THR A 197 26.59 20.28 -14.75
N ALA A 198 26.74 19.31 -13.86
CA ALA A 198 28.03 18.96 -13.23
C ALA A 198 28.89 18.02 -14.08
N VAL A 199 28.39 17.53 -15.22
CA VAL A 199 28.99 16.43 -15.98
C VAL A 199 29.41 16.86 -17.39
N LEU A 200 30.52 16.32 -17.87
CA LEU A 200 30.97 16.34 -19.27
C LEU A 200 30.92 14.91 -19.79
N LEU A 201 30.33 14.72 -20.97
CA LEU A 201 30.10 13.40 -21.55
C LEU A 201 30.85 13.27 -22.85
N ARG A 202 31.45 12.09 -23.10
CA ARG A 202 31.93 11.74 -24.43
C ARG A 202 30.74 11.34 -25.28
N LYS A 203 30.53 12.02 -26.41
CA LYS A 203 29.35 11.81 -27.26
C LYS A 203 29.22 10.35 -27.71
N SER A 204 30.32 9.75 -28.16
CA SER A 204 30.34 8.35 -28.62
C SER A 204 29.95 7.35 -27.52
N ALA A 205 30.32 7.61 -26.27
CA ALA A 205 29.93 6.76 -25.14
C ALA A 205 28.41 6.86 -24.87
N VAL A 206 27.86 8.07 -24.92
CA VAL A 206 26.40 8.31 -24.75
C VAL A 206 25.59 7.67 -25.87
N GLU A 207 26.05 7.80 -27.12
CA GLU A 207 25.41 7.16 -28.29
C GLU A 207 25.47 5.63 -28.20
N ALA A 208 26.59 5.06 -27.73
CA ALA A 208 26.76 3.62 -27.57
C ALA A 208 25.78 2.99 -26.56
N VAL A 209 25.39 3.74 -25.52
CA VAL A 209 24.41 3.26 -24.53
C VAL A 209 22.97 3.69 -24.82
N GLY A 210 22.74 4.57 -25.81
CA GLY A 210 21.41 4.95 -26.29
C GLY A 210 20.82 6.26 -25.75
N GLY A 211 21.64 7.18 -25.21
CA GLY A 211 21.14 8.47 -24.70
C GLY A 211 20.31 8.37 -23.43
N PHE A 212 19.53 9.40 -23.08
CA PHE A 212 18.64 9.40 -21.91
C PHE A 212 17.37 8.57 -22.16
N ASP A 213 16.86 7.90 -21.13
CA ASP A 213 15.65 7.10 -21.23
C ASP A 213 14.39 7.96 -21.07
N ALA A 214 13.60 8.09 -22.13
CA ALA A 214 12.41 8.94 -22.18
C ALA A 214 11.21 8.39 -21.39
N ASP A 215 11.26 7.13 -20.93
CA ASP A 215 10.21 6.55 -20.08
C ASP A 215 10.31 7.04 -18.62
N LEU A 216 11.43 7.67 -18.25
CA LEU A 216 11.68 8.19 -16.91
C LEU A 216 11.36 9.70 -16.87
N SER A 217 10.63 10.12 -15.84
CA SER A 217 10.43 11.54 -15.48
C SER A 217 11.43 12.03 -14.43
N GLN A 218 12.02 11.13 -13.64
CA GLN A 218 12.96 11.36 -12.55
C GLN A 218 14.07 10.29 -12.59
N LEU A 219 15.24 10.59 -11.99
CA LEU A 219 16.43 9.72 -12.03
C LEU A 219 16.95 9.43 -13.46
N VAL A 220 16.51 10.24 -14.42
CA VAL A 220 16.86 10.15 -15.85
C VAL A 220 18.39 10.23 -16.05
N ASP A 221 19.02 11.10 -15.28
CA ASP A 221 20.47 11.29 -15.24
C ASP A 221 21.18 10.12 -14.57
N VAL A 222 20.72 9.68 -13.40
CA VAL A 222 21.29 8.54 -12.66
C VAL A 222 21.30 7.27 -13.50
N GLU A 223 20.22 6.99 -14.21
CA GLU A 223 20.10 5.83 -15.09
C GLU A 223 21.14 5.84 -16.22
N LEU A 224 21.31 6.99 -16.90
CA LEU A 224 22.34 7.14 -17.92
C LEU A 224 23.75 7.03 -17.32
N TRP A 225 24.00 7.65 -16.16
CA TRP A 225 25.28 7.56 -15.47
C TRP A 225 25.65 6.12 -15.19
N TRP A 226 24.71 5.31 -14.70
CA TRP A 226 24.98 3.92 -14.38
C TRP A 226 25.29 3.09 -15.62
N ARG A 227 24.58 3.30 -16.75
CA ARG A 227 24.94 2.65 -18.02
C ARG A 227 26.34 3.04 -18.49
N LEU A 228 26.73 4.31 -18.37
CA LEU A 228 28.07 4.77 -18.73
C LEU A 228 29.14 4.17 -17.80
N LEU A 229 28.86 4.07 -16.49
CA LEU A 229 29.74 3.42 -15.52
C LEU A 229 29.92 1.92 -15.83
N ALA A 230 28.90 1.26 -16.36
CA ALA A 230 28.98 -0.17 -16.72
C ALA A 230 29.91 -0.41 -17.91
N THR A 231 30.08 0.57 -18.81
CA THR A 231 30.85 0.41 -20.05
C THR A 231 32.22 1.05 -20.07
N GLY A 232 32.46 2.09 -19.27
CA GLY A 232 33.67 2.92 -19.39
C GLY A 232 34.28 3.33 -18.05
N SER A 233 35.33 4.14 -18.16
CA SER A 233 35.97 4.79 -17.01
C SER A 233 35.30 6.14 -16.71
N VAL A 234 35.45 6.57 -15.46
CA VAL A 234 34.89 7.82 -14.94
C VAL A 234 36.01 8.72 -14.42
N GLY A 235 35.89 10.01 -14.73
CA GLY A 235 36.78 11.05 -14.23
C GLY A 235 36.08 11.94 -13.21
N PHE A 236 36.80 12.38 -12.18
CA PHE A 236 36.30 13.27 -11.14
C PHE A 236 37.25 14.46 -10.94
N VAL A 237 36.67 15.66 -10.93
CA VAL A 237 37.33 16.91 -10.55
C VAL A 237 36.78 17.39 -9.21
N GLU A 238 37.61 17.41 -8.18
CA GLU A 238 37.20 17.78 -6.82
C GLU A 238 36.74 19.24 -6.68
N GLU A 239 37.24 20.12 -7.55
CA GLU A 239 36.85 21.52 -7.54
C GLU A 239 35.35 21.68 -7.86
N PRO A 240 34.61 22.52 -7.11
CA PRO A 240 33.19 22.69 -7.32
C PRO A 240 32.92 23.63 -8.49
N LEU A 241 32.81 23.11 -9.72
CA LEU A 241 32.79 23.91 -10.96
C LEU A 241 31.38 24.14 -11.55
N ALA A 242 30.35 23.58 -10.92
CA ALA A 242 28.95 23.77 -11.29
C ALA A 242 28.13 24.28 -10.10
N VAL A 243 27.09 25.06 -10.39
CA VAL A 243 26.14 25.57 -9.40
C VAL A 243 24.75 25.06 -9.76
N PHE A 244 24.15 24.31 -8.83
CA PHE A 244 22.78 23.81 -8.92
C PHE A 244 21.86 24.67 -8.07
N ARG A 245 20.86 25.30 -8.69
CA ARG A 245 19.92 26.20 -8.02
C ARG A 245 18.69 25.45 -7.55
N LEU A 246 18.36 25.62 -6.27
CA LEU A 246 17.14 25.08 -5.69
C LEU A 246 16.02 26.12 -5.69
N HIS A 247 14.92 25.82 -6.39
CA HIS A 247 13.72 26.66 -6.39
C HIS A 247 12.40 25.86 -6.55
N PRO A 248 11.24 26.41 -6.11
CA PRO A 248 9.93 25.73 -6.16
C PRO A 248 9.44 25.39 -7.56
N GLY A 249 9.94 26.09 -8.59
CA GLY A 249 9.52 25.92 -9.98
C GLY A 249 10.27 24.82 -10.74
N GLN A 250 11.31 24.22 -10.15
CA GLN A 250 12.15 23.23 -10.82
C GLN A 250 11.38 21.93 -11.07
N GLN A 251 11.78 21.19 -12.12
CA GLN A 251 11.06 19.98 -12.54
C GLN A 251 11.01 18.92 -11.43
N THR A 252 12.06 18.79 -10.61
CA THR A 252 12.09 17.87 -9.47
C THR A 252 10.96 18.14 -8.46
N VAL A 253 10.61 19.40 -8.21
CA VAL A 253 9.54 19.78 -7.28
C VAL A 253 8.18 19.44 -7.88
N LYS A 254 7.97 19.70 -9.17
CA LYS A 254 6.75 19.33 -9.90
C LYS A 254 6.53 17.82 -9.90
N ASN A 255 7.56 17.06 -10.25
CA ASN A 255 7.51 15.59 -10.24
C ASN A 255 7.17 15.03 -8.85
N ALA A 256 7.79 15.57 -7.79
CA ALA A 256 7.51 15.14 -6.42
C ALA A 256 6.07 15.45 -5.99
N ALA A 257 5.54 16.63 -6.35
CA ALA A 257 4.15 17.00 -6.05
C ALA A 257 3.12 16.11 -6.76
N GLU A 258 3.45 15.65 -7.97
CA GLU A 258 2.63 14.75 -8.77
C GLU A 258 2.83 13.26 -8.44
N GLY A 259 3.73 12.94 -7.49
CA GLY A 259 4.05 11.56 -7.11
C GLY A 259 4.82 10.77 -8.17
N ARG A 260 5.48 11.45 -9.12
CA ARG A 260 6.30 10.84 -10.18
C ARG A 260 7.69 10.47 -9.64
N PHE A 261 7.73 9.39 -8.86
CA PHE A 261 8.96 8.80 -8.34
C PHE A 261 9.31 7.54 -9.17
N ASP A 262 10.18 7.69 -10.18
CA ASP A 262 10.56 6.58 -11.08
C ASP A 262 11.54 5.57 -10.47
N GLU A 263 11.71 5.52 -9.14
CA GLU A 263 12.63 4.61 -8.48
C GLU A 263 12.35 3.14 -8.82
N GLY A 264 11.07 2.73 -8.86
CA GLY A 264 10.68 1.37 -9.25
C GLY A 264 11.06 1.05 -10.69
N ARG A 265 10.76 1.95 -11.63
CA ARG A 265 11.10 1.80 -13.06
C ARG A 265 12.60 1.81 -13.29
N PHE A 266 13.32 2.69 -12.59
CA PHE A 266 14.77 2.73 -12.57
C PHE A 266 15.33 1.36 -12.16
N LEU A 267 14.89 0.81 -11.02
CA LEU A 267 15.38 -0.49 -10.54
C LEU A 267 15.06 -1.63 -11.52
N LEU A 268 13.88 -1.66 -12.14
CA LEU A 268 13.56 -2.64 -13.19
C LEU A 268 14.46 -2.49 -14.41
N LYS A 269 14.71 -1.27 -14.88
CA LYS A 269 15.61 -1.01 -16.01
C LYS A 269 17.02 -1.49 -15.69
N ILE A 270 17.54 -1.28 -14.47
CA ILE A 270 18.83 -1.84 -14.05
C ILE A 270 18.78 -3.38 -13.98
N ALA A 271 17.75 -3.95 -13.37
CA ALA A 271 17.58 -5.39 -13.20
C ALA A 271 17.52 -6.17 -14.53
N GLN A 272 16.96 -5.56 -15.57
CA GLN A 272 16.74 -6.22 -16.85
C GLN A 272 17.82 -5.93 -17.89
N ASN A 273 18.63 -4.88 -17.70
CA ASN A 273 19.58 -4.46 -18.71
C ASN A 273 20.87 -5.31 -18.64
N PRO A 274 21.20 -6.10 -19.69
CA PRO A 274 22.34 -7.01 -19.69
C PRO A 274 23.71 -6.29 -19.65
N ILE A 275 23.74 -4.96 -19.80
CA ILE A 275 24.96 -4.15 -19.67
C ILE A 275 25.54 -4.20 -18.25
N PHE A 276 24.69 -4.39 -17.24
CA PHE A 276 25.10 -4.47 -15.84
C PHE A 276 25.55 -5.88 -15.50
N ALA A 277 26.50 -6.02 -14.59
CA ALA A 277 26.89 -7.33 -14.05
C ALA A 277 25.70 -8.02 -13.34
N GLU A 278 25.71 -9.35 -13.29
CA GLU A 278 24.62 -10.14 -12.70
C GLU A 278 24.36 -9.75 -11.24
N GLU A 279 25.42 -9.48 -10.46
CA GLU A 279 25.31 -9.07 -9.07
C GLU A 279 24.54 -7.75 -8.91
N ILE A 280 24.77 -6.78 -9.81
CA ILE A 280 24.06 -5.49 -9.81
C ILE A 280 22.60 -5.69 -10.19
N ARG A 281 22.32 -6.55 -11.18
CA ARG A 281 20.94 -6.87 -11.58
C ARG A 281 20.17 -7.56 -10.46
N GLN A 282 20.82 -8.48 -9.73
CA GLN A 282 20.23 -9.15 -8.57
C GLN A 282 19.97 -8.18 -7.42
N GLN A 283 20.91 -7.26 -7.13
CA GLN A 283 20.70 -6.21 -6.13
C GLN A 283 19.57 -5.26 -6.53
N ALA A 284 19.49 -4.85 -7.80
CA ALA A 284 18.38 -4.03 -8.31
C ALA A 284 17.03 -4.75 -8.17
N THR A 285 16.98 -6.04 -8.52
CA THR A 285 15.79 -6.89 -8.35
C THR A 285 15.38 -6.97 -6.88
N TRP A 286 16.35 -7.18 -5.99
CA TRP A 286 16.11 -7.21 -4.55
C TRP A 286 15.54 -5.87 -4.05
N HIS A 287 16.17 -4.75 -4.38
CA HIS A 287 15.68 -3.42 -4.00
C HIS A 287 14.29 -3.13 -4.57
N TRP A 288 14.02 -3.58 -5.79
CA TRP A 288 12.71 -3.42 -6.41
C TRP A 288 11.63 -4.21 -5.67
N LEU A 289 11.90 -5.46 -5.31
CA LEU A 289 10.97 -6.32 -4.57
C LEU A 289 10.64 -5.76 -3.17
N GLN A 290 11.58 -5.10 -2.50
CA GLN A 290 11.39 -4.61 -1.13
C GLN A 290 10.47 -3.38 -1.00
N ARG A 291 9.86 -2.90 -2.09
CA ARG A 291 8.99 -1.70 -2.05
C ARG A 291 7.60 -2.03 -1.49
N GLU A 292 7.00 -1.05 -0.80
CA GLU A 292 5.62 -1.09 -0.30
C GLU A 292 4.61 -0.87 -1.44
N ASP A 293 4.63 -1.73 -2.46
CA ASP A 293 3.86 -1.55 -3.71
C ASP A 293 2.33 -1.57 -3.50
N TRP A 294 1.84 -2.07 -2.36
CA TRP A 294 0.39 -2.09 -2.08
C TRP A 294 -0.23 -0.70 -1.89
N ARG A 295 0.58 0.34 -1.67
CA ARG A 295 0.14 1.75 -1.62
C ARG A 295 0.09 2.41 -3.00
N CYS A 296 0.19 1.62 -4.07
CA CYS A 296 0.08 2.11 -5.44
C CYS A 296 -1.26 2.81 -5.70
N ARG A 297 -1.21 3.96 -6.38
CA ARG A 297 -2.39 4.74 -6.78
C ARG A 297 -2.96 4.33 -8.14
N ASP A 298 -2.12 3.80 -9.04
CA ASP A 298 -2.50 3.33 -10.37
C ASP A 298 -2.05 1.87 -10.55
N TRP A 299 -2.88 0.96 -10.04
CA TRP A 299 -2.62 -0.47 -10.12
C TRP A 299 -2.51 -0.96 -11.56
N ARG A 300 -3.30 -0.44 -12.50
CA ARG A 300 -3.31 -0.96 -13.87
C ARG A 300 -1.96 -0.75 -14.56
N SER A 301 -1.44 0.47 -14.50
CA SER A 301 -0.12 0.77 -15.06
C SER A 301 0.98 0.02 -14.31
N HIS A 302 0.92 -0.01 -12.98
CA HIS A 302 1.92 -0.69 -12.16
C HIS A 302 2.03 -2.19 -12.47
N LEU A 303 0.91 -2.92 -12.55
CA LEU A 303 0.91 -4.36 -12.84
C LEU A 303 1.41 -4.67 -14.27
N GLN A 304 1.24 -3.75 -15.22
CA GLN A 304 1.77 -3.90 -16.58
C GLN A 304 3.28 -3.72 -16.66
N GLU A 305 3.86 -2.92 -15.76
CA GLU A 305 5.31 -2.70 -15.70
C GLU A 305 6.06 -3.92 -15.14
N ILE A 306 5.37 -4.80 -14.41
CA ILE A 306 5.98 -5.99 -13.80
C ILE A 306 6.23 -7.06 -14.87
N PRO A 307 7.51 -7.45 -15.10
CA PRO A 307 7.84 -8.49 -16.06
C PRO A 307 7.25 -9.85 -15.65
N PRO A 308 6.68 -10.65 -16.58
CA PRO A 308 6.08 -11.96 -16.26
C PRO A 308 6.98 -12.89 -15.43
N SER A 309 8.30 -12.85 -15.64
CA SER A 309 9.27 -13.66 -14.89
C SER A 309 9.44 -13.26 -13.41
N LEU A 310 9.14 -12.01 -13.07
CA LEU A 310 9.27 -11.49 -11.70
C LEU A 310 7.98 -11.61 -10.89
N TRP A 311 6.84 -11.86 -11.54
CA TRP A 311 5.54 -11.96 -10.89
C TRP A 311 5.47 -12.93 -9.70
N PRO A 312 6.03 -14.15 -9.74
CA PRO A 312 5.98 -15.04 -8.58
C PRO A 312 6.71 -14.45 -7.36
N HIS A 313 7.89 -13.86 -7.56
CA HIS A 313 8.68 -13.25 -6.49
C HIS A 313 8.02 -11.96 -5.98
N TRP A 314 7.49 -11.14 -6.89
CA TRP A 314 6.77 -9.93 -6.55
C TRP A 314 5.49 -10.23 -5.75
N LEU A 315 4.68 -11.19 -6.20
CA LEU A 315 3.49 -11.63 -5.46
C LEU A 315 3.85 -12.16 -4.08
N GLN A 316 4.88 -12.99 -3.98
CA GLN A 316 5.35 -13.51 -2.68
C GLN A 316 5.71 -12.37 -1.73
N GLN A 317 6.39 -11.34 -2.24
CA GLN A 317 6.80 -10.20 -1.43
C GLN A 317 5.67 -9.20 -1.16
N MET A 318 4.72 -9.03 -2.08
CA MET A 318 3.53 -8.20 -1.89
C MET A 318 2.59 -8.83 -0.85
N LEU A 319 2.40 -10.14 -0.91
CA LEU A 319 1.53 -10.89 0.01
C LEU A 319 2.16 -11.15 1.38
N SER A 320 3.51 -11.12 1.49
CA SER A 320 4.20 -11.22 2.78
C SER A 320 4.14 -9.93 3.59
N GLN A 321 3.85 -8.79 2.95
CA GLN A 321 3.71 -7.51 3.62
C GLN A 321 2.37 -7.45 4.35
N THR A 322 2.41 -7.48 5.69
CA THR A 322 1.21 -7.23 6.48
C THR A 322 0.94 -5.72 6.53
N PRO A 323 -0.20 -5.23 6.01
CA PRO A 323 -0.54 -3.82 6.09
C PRO A 323 -0.77 -3.43 7.55
N GLN A 324 -0.16 -2.34 8.00
CA GLN A 324 -0.20 -1.92 9.42
C GLN A 324 -1.30 -0.91 9.75
N TRP A 325 -2.14 -0.56 8.76
CA TRP A 325 -3.20 0.46 8.87
C TRP A 325 -2.70 1.76 9.51
N ARG A 326 -1.61 2.32 8.96
CA ARG A 326 -0.98 3.53 9.51
C ARG A 326 -1.79 4.77 9.11
N ASP A 327 -2.28 4.80 7.89
CA ASP A 327 -2.98 5.93 7.30
C ASP A 327 -4.46 5.61 7.03
N ARG A 328 -5.30 6.63 7.13
CA ARG A 328 -6.72 6.54 6.77
C ARG A 328 -6.83 6.15 5.29
N GLY A 329 -7.61 5.12 4.99
CA GLY A 329 -7.77 4.56 3.66
C GLY A 329 -6.81 3.43 3.31
N ASP A 330 -5.86 3.05 4.18
CA ASP A 330 -4.94 1.93 3.92
C ASP A 330 -5.69 0.61 3.66
N ALA A 331 -6.71 0.27 4.48
CA ALA A 331 -7.52 -0.94 4.30
C ALA A 331 -8.27 -0.97 2.96
N LYS A 332 -8.78 0.18 2.54
CA LYS A 332 -9.41 0.34 1.24
C LYS A 332 -8.41 0.18 0.10
N THR A 333 -7.25 0.84 0.20
CA THR A 333 -6.20 0.82 -0.82
C THR A 333 -5.63 -0.59 -1.00
N TYR A 334 -5.37 -1.29 0.10
CA TYR A 334 -4.94 -2.69 0.09
C TYR A 334 -5.97 -3.59 -0.61
N THR A 335 -7.25 -3.43 -0.27
CA THR A 335 -8.34 -4.22 -0.89
C THR A 335 -8.45 -3.95 -2.39
N GLN A 336 -8.39 -2.68 -2.82
CA GLN A 336 -8.38 -2.32 -4.24
C GLN A 336 -7.16 -2.90 -4.97
N GLY A 337 -6.03 -2.96 -4.30
CA GLY A 337 -4.82 -3.59 -4.82
C GLY A 337 -4.98 -5.07 -5.05
N LEU A 338 -5.50 -5.80 -4.05
CA LEU A 338 -5.80 -7.22 -4.23
C LEU A 338 -6.81 -7.44 -5.36
N MET A 339 -7.89 -6.65 -5.45
CA MET A 339 -8.84 -6.72 -6.56
C MET A 339 -8.16 -6.55 -7.92
N ALA A 340 -7.30 -5.54 -8.07
CA ALA A 340 -6.58 -5.30 -9.32
C ALA A 340 -5.58 -6.42 -9.64
N ILE A 341 -4.89 -6.95 -8.63
CA ILE A 341 -3.97 -8.09 -8.77
C ILE A 341 -4.72 -9.33 -9.23
N SER A 342 -5.85 -9.65 -8.58
CA SER A 342 -6.67 -10.81 -8.89
C SER A 342 -7.25 -10.73 -10.31
N ASP A 343 -7.78 -9.56 -10.70
CA ASP A 343 -8.27 -9.30 -12.06
C ASP A 343 -7.17 -9.47 -13.10
N TYR A 344 -6.03 -8.80 -12.89
CA TYR A 344 -4.91 -8.86 -13.82
C TYR A 344 -4.38 -10.27 -13.96
N LEU A 345 -4.10 -10.96 -12.85
CA LEU A 345 -3.59 -12.33 -12.85
C LEU A 345 -4.57 -13.28 -13.56
N LEU A 346 -5.87 -13.16 -13.28
CA LEU A 346 -6.89 -13.97 -13.94
C LEU A 346 -6.91 -13.74 -15.45
N SER A 347 -6.88 -12.48 -15.89
CA SER A 347 -6.84 -12.13 -17.32
C SER A 347 -5.61 -12.73 -18.03
N ARG A 348 -4.45 -12.75 -17.35
CA ARG A 348 -3.20 -13.31 -17.88
C ARG A 348 -3.18 -14.84 -17.87
N ILE A 349 -3.79 -15.48 -16.88
CA ILE A 349 -3.99 -16.93 -16.86
C ILE A 349 -4.88 -17.36 -18.02
N GLN A 350 -5.93 -16.60 -18.34
CA GLN A 350 -6.82 -16.89 -19.46
C GLN A 350 -6.12 -16.75 -20.83
N ASP A 351 -5.21 -15.79 -20.97
CA ASP A 351 -4.44 -15.56 -22.20
C ASP A 351 -3.25 -16.54 -22.36
N GLN A 352 -2.43 -16.69 -21.32
CA GLN A 352 -1.15 -17.41 -21.36
C GLN A 352 -0.96 -18.33 -20.13
N PRO A 353 -1.78 -19.38 -19.96
CA PRO A 353 -1.85 -20.16 -18.71
C PRO A 353 -0.52 -20.75 -18.26
N GLN A 354 0.33 -21.20 -19.19
CA GLN A 354 1.63 -21.80 -18.87
C GLN A 354 2.65 -20.79 -18.31
N GLN A 355 2.65 -19.56 -18.81
CA GLN A 355 3.58 -18.53 -18.33
C GLN A 355 3.25 -18.09 -16.91
N TRP A 356 1.97 -18.15 -16.54
CA TRP A 356 1.44 -17.60 -15.28
C TRP A 356 1.20 -18.66 -14.20
N LEU A 357 1.58 -19.91 -14.45
CA LEU A 357 1.36 -21.03 -13.55
C LEU A 357 2.00 -20.82 -12.17
N GLU A 358 3.27 -20.41 -12.11
CA GLU A 358 3.95 -20.16 -10.83
C GLU A 358 3.36 -18.95 -10.08
N ALA A 359 2.94 -17.91 -10.79
CA ALA A 359 2.27 -16.76 -10.17
C ALA A 359 0.92 -17.17 -9.56
N ALA A 360 0.12 -17.96 -10.30
CA ALA A 360 -1.14 -18.51 -9.82
C ALA A 360 -0.96 -19.40 -8.58
N LYS A 361 0.12 -20.20 -8.55
CA LYS A 361 0.48 -21.03 -7.40
C LYS A 361 0.86 -20.19 -6.17
N VAL A 362 1.71 -19.17 -6.33
CA VAL A 362 2.07 -18.26 -5.22
C VAL A 362 0.82 -17.58 -4.67
N TYR A 363 0.00 -17.01 -5.55
CA TYR A 363 -1.27 -16.39 -5.17
C TYR A 363 -2.16 -17.38 -4.40
N SER A 364 -2.36 -18.58 -4.94
CA SER A 364 -3.24 -19.61 -4.35
C SER A 364 -2.78 -20.13 -3.00
N LEU A 365 -1.49 -20.04 -2.69
CA LEU A 365 -0.89 -20.55 -1.46
C LEU A 365 -0.59 -19.47 -0.41
N GLN A 366 -0.62 -18.19 -0.78
CA GLN A 366 -0.22 -17.09 0.11
C GLN A 366 -1.24 -15.96 0.27
N VAL A 367 -2.25 -15.84 -0.61
CA VAL A 367 -3.26 -14.77 -0.50
C VAL A 367 -4.18 -14.95 0.72
N SER A 368 -4.05 -14.05 1.70
CA SER A 368 -5.03 -13.90 2.79
C SER A 368 -5.99 -12.76 2.43
N LEU A 369 -7.30 -13.02 2.48
CA LEU A 369 -8.32 -11.98 2.32
C LEU A 369 -8.73 -11.36 3.65
N SER A 370 -8.23 -11.86 4.78
CA SER A 370 -8.49 -11.32 6.12
C SER A 370 -8.35 -9.78 6.20
N PRO A 371 -7.30 -9.15 5.63
CA PRO A 371 -7.16 -7.70 5.67
C PRO A 371 -8.26 -6.93 4.90
N THR A 372 -8.95 -7.57 3.95
CA THR A 372 -9.97 -6.92 3.10
C THR A 372 -11.29 -6.68 3.83
N TYR A 373 -11.51 -7.37 4.95
CA TYR A 373 -12.72 -7.21 5.76
C TYR A 373 -12.83 -5.83 6.39
N TYR A 374 -11.70 -5.15 6.59
CA TYR A 374 -11.62 -3.90 7.34
C TYR A 374 -11.88 -2.64 6.50
N CYS A 375 -12.49 -2.77 5.32
CA CYS A 375 -12.99 -1.65 4.53
C CYS A 375 -14.49 -1.81 4.20
N ASP A 376 -15.09 -0.85 3.49
CA ASP A 376 -16.51 -0.86 3.09
C ASP A 376 -16.73 -1.28 1.61
N LEU A 377 -15.73 -1.89 0.97
CA LEU A 377 -15.83 -2.35 -0.42
C LEU A 377 -16.56 -3.69 -0.54
N PRO A 378 -17.43 -3.89 -1.54
CA PRO A 378 -18.01 -5.19 -1.82
C PRO A 378 -16.92 -6.16 -2.29
N LEU A 379 -16.94 -7.40 -1.78
CA LEU A 379 -15.90 -8.40 -2.08
C LEU A 379 -16.32 -9.44 -3.13
N ASP A 380 -17.55 -9.40 -3.64
CA ASP A 380 -18.09 -10.44 -4.54
C ASP A 380 -17.20 -10.75 -5.74
N GLU A 381 -16.74 -9.70 -6.42
CA GLU A 381 -15.85 -9.80 -7.57
C GLU A 381 -14.50 -10.43 -7.20
N LEU A 382 -13.90 -9.97 -6.10
CA LEU A 382 -12.63 -10.50 -5.58
C LEU A 382 -12.74 -11.99 -5.23
N LEU A 383 -13.84 -12.38 -4.59
CA LEU A 383 -14.11 -13.78 -4.23
C LEU A 383 -14.30 -14.65 -5.47
N GLN A 384 -15.00 -14.14 -6.49
CA GLN A 384 -15.16 -14.84 -7.76
C GLN A 384 -13.83 -14.99 -8.50
N GLN A 385 -13.00 -13.95 -8.53
CA GLN A 385 -11.67 -13.99 -9.15
C GLN A 385 -10.75 -14.97 -8.41
N ARG A 386 -10.70 -14.89 -7.07
CA ARG A 386 -9.94 -15.84 -6.24
C ARG A 386 -10.36 -17.28 -6.52
N ARG A 387 -11.67 -17.56 -6.56
CA ARG A 387 -12.20 -18.89 -6.87
C ARG A 387 -11.66 -19.42 -8.21
N GLN A 388 -11.71 -18.62 -9.27
CA GLN A 388 -11.24 -19.03 -10.59
C GLN A 388 -9.72 -19.29 -10.61
N ILE A 389 -8.94 -18.46 -9.92
CA ILE A 389 -7.48 -18.66 -9.81
C ILE A 389 -7.16 -19.95 -9.04
N LEU A 390 -7.86 -20.22 -7.93
CA LEU A 390 -7.70 -21.46 -7.15
C LEU A 390 -8.10 -22.70 -7.96
N GLN A 391 -9.18 -22.62 -8.74
CA GLN A 391 -9.61 -23.70 -9.63
C GLN A 391 -8.55 -24.01 -10.70
N PHE A 392 -8.01 -22.96 -11.35
CA PHE A 392 -6.92 -23.10 -12.31
C PHE A 392 -5.69 -23.77 -11.66
N PHE A 393 -5.30 -23.32 -10.47
CA PHE A 393 -4.21 -23.92 -9.72
C PHE A 393 -4.46 -25.40 -9.41
N LEU A 394 -5.62 -25.76 -8.85
CA LEU A 394 -5.95 -27.16 -8.54
C LEU A 394 -5.95 -28.05 -9.80
N GLN A 395 -6.54 -27.58 -10.89
CA GLN A 395 -6.56 -28.32 -12.16
C GLN A 395 -5.14 -28.52 -12.72
N SER A 396 -4.27 -27.50 -12.61
CA SER A 396 -2.86 -27.61 -13.02
C SER A 396 -2.08 -28.66 -12.21
N GLN A 397 -2.49 -28.91 -10.96
CA GLN A 397 -1.94 -29.94 -10.10
C GLN A 397 -2.61 -31.32 -10.30
N GLY A 398 -3.50 -31.46 -11.29
CA GLY A 398 -4.18 -32.71 -11.61
C GLY A 398 -5.28 -33.10 -10.61
N TYR A 399 -5.93 -32.13 -9.96
CA TYR A 399 -7.15 -32.38 -9.20
C TYR A 399 -8.38 -32.39 -10.13
N GLN A 400 -9.28 -33.34 -9.88
CA GLN A 400 -10.58 -33.41 -10.55
C GLN A 400 -11.64 -32.77 -9.64
N LEU A 401 -12.13 -31.59 -10.03
CA LEU A 401 -13.09 -30.82 -9.23
C LEU A 401 -14.50 -31.45 -9.29
N ASP A 402 -14.97 -31.81 -10.49
CA ASP A 402 -16.29 -32.41 -10.68
C ASP A 402 -16.33 -33.87 -10.23
N TRP A 403 -17.47 -34.28 -9.68
CA TRP A 403 -17.72 -35.67 -9.27
C TRP A 403 -19.19 -36.03 -9.43
N GLN A 404 -19.45 -37.21 -9.98
CA GLN A 404 -20.81 -37.72 -10.16
C GLN A 404 -21.14 -38.71 -9.05
N PHE A 405 -22.10 -38.33 -8.20
CA PHE A 405 -22.64 -39.22 -7.17
C PHE A 405 -23.71 -40.15 -7.75
N SER A 406 -23.92 -41.30 -7.10
CA SER A 406 -25.02 -42.21 -7.44
C SER A 406 -26.37 -41.46 -7.36
N PRO A 407 -27.34 -41.73 -8.25
CA PRO A 407 -28.64 -41.06 -8.23
C PRO A 407 -29.50 -41.38 -7.00
N GLN A 408 -29.16 -42.41 -6.20
CA GLN A 408 -29.86 -42.74 -4.96
C GLN A 408 -29.31 -41.94 -3.78
N ASN A 409 -30.21 -41.30 -3.02
CA ASN A 409 -29.87 -40.61 -1.77
C ASN A 409 -29.36 -41.60 -0.72
N SER A 410 -28.30 -41.22 -0.01
CA SER A 410 -27.68 -42.06 1.02
C SER A 410 -28.30 -41.89 2.40
N GLY A 411 -29.08 -40.82 2.62
CA GLY A 411 -29.57 -40.37 3.93
C GLY A 411 -28.48 -39.77 4.82
N LYS A 412 -27.23 -39.68 4.34
CA LYS A 412 -26.10 -39.21 5.14
C LYS A 412 -25.90 -37.71 5.00
N MET A 413 -25.74 -37.04 6.14
CA MET A 413 -25.39 -35.63 6.23
C MET A 413 -24.10 -35.46 7.04
N GLY A 414 -23.22 -34.60 6.55
CA GLY A 414 -21.91 -34.37 7.14
C GLY A 414 -21.64 -32.91 7.50
N VAL A 415 -20.74 -32.69 8.45
CA VAL A 415 -20.12 -31.39 8.73
C VAL A 415 -18.61 -31.56 8.71
N TYR A 416 -17.92 -30.80 7.87
CA TYR A 416 -16.47 -30.69 7.85
C TYR A 416 -16.00 -29.63 8.84
N LEU A 417 -15.03 -29.97 9.69
CA LEU A 417 -14.39 -29.09 10.67
C LEU A 417 -12.87 -29.09 10.45
N ASP A 418 -12.26 -27.91 10.35
CA ASP A 418 -10.79 -27.79 10.40
C ASP A 418 -10.30 -27.62 11.85
N THR A 419 -11.11 -26.97 12.70
CA THR A 419 -10.90 -26.83 14.14
C THR A 419 -12.17 -27.10 14.92
N TYR A 420 -12.02 -27.60 16.16
CA TYR A 420 -13.15 -27.91 17.03
C TYR A 420 -13.54 -26.69 17.86
N PRO A 421 -14.76 -26.15 17.70
CA PRO A 421 -15.24 -25.10 18.57
C PRO A 421 -15.49 -25.60 19.99
N SER A 422 -15.54 -24.66 20.91
CA SER A 422 -15.95 -24.87 22.30
C SER A 422 -17.41 -25.34 22.42
N HIS A 423 -18.29 -24.93 21.48
CA HIS A 423 -19.65 -25.44 21.36
C HIS A 423 -20.03 -25.65 19.88
N LEU A 424 -20.57 -26.83 19.57
CA LEU A 424 -21.18 -27.16 18.28
C LEU A 424 -22.65 -27.53 18.56
N PRO A 425 -23.65 -27.00 17.83
CA PRO A 425 -25.03 -27.44 18.00
C PRO A 425 -25.14 -28.96 17.78
N GLU A 426 -26.07 -29.63 18.45
CA GLU A 426 -26.43 -31.01 18.07
C GLU A 426 -27.00 -30.99 16.64
N THR A 427 -26.17 -31.31 15.66
CA THR A 427 -26.56 -31.21 14.24
C THR A 427 -27.29 -32.46 13.75
N GLY A 428 -27.19 -33.58 14.48
CA GLY A 428 -27.61 -34.91 13.98
C GLY A 428 -26.81 -35.36 12.75
N LYS A 429 -25.64 -34.75 12.48
CA LYS A 429 -24.78 -35.01 11.33
C LYS A 429 -23.47 -35.64 11.76
N THR A 430 -22.86 -36.44 10.89
CA THR A 430 -21.52 -37.00 11.11
C THR A 430 -20.46 -35.92 10.93
N LEU A 431 -19.51 -35.84 11.85
CA LEU A 431 -18.43 -34.87 11.76
C LEU A 431 -17.23 -35.45 11.02
N TYR A 432 -16.62 -34.64 10.16
CA TYR A 432 -15.44 -34.98 9.38
C TYR A 432 -14.33 -33.99 9.69
N SER A 433 -13.18 -34.47 10.15
CA SER A 433 -12.06 -33.59 10.52
C SER A 433 -10.73 -34.31 10.33
N PRO A 434 -9.67 -33.62 9.88
CA PRO A 434 -8.33 -34.20 9.81
C PRO A 434 -7.73 -34.45 11.20
N GLN A 435 -8.16 -33.69 12.22
CA GLN A 435 -7.73 -33.82 13.59
C GLN A 435 -8.78 -34.57 14.43
N PRO A 436 -8.37 -35.35 15.44
CA PRO A 436 -9.32 -35.95 16.38
C PRO A 436 -9.94 -34.89 17.30
N PRO A 437 -11.17 -35.11 17.81
CA PRO A 437 -11.82 -34.20 18.73
C PRO A 437 -11.03 -34.09 20.04
N PRO A 438 -10.95 -32.88 20.63
CA PRO A 438 -10.27 -32.70 21.91
C PRO A 438 -11.03 -33.39 23.05
N LYS A 439 -10.33 -33.71 24.14
CA LYS A 439 -10.90 -34.49 25.27
C LYS A 439 -12.13 -33.88 25.93
N PHE A 440 -12.31 -32.56 25.83
CA PHE A 440 -13.47 -31.85 26.38
C PHE A 440 -14.70 -31.89 25.48
N TRP A 441 -14.55 -32.40 24.25
CA TRP A 441 -15.62 -32.48 23.27
C TRP A 441 -16.51 -33.70 23.54
N THR A 442 -17.83 -33.47 23.58
CA THR A 442 -18.84 -34.47 24.00
C THR A 442 -19.93 -34.71 22.96
N GLY A 443 -19.74 -34.25 21.70
CA GLY A 443 -20.72 -34.40 20.61
C GLY A 443 -20.67 -35.77 19.89
N GLY A 444 -21.55 -35.97 18.90
CA GLY A 444 -21.87 -37.26 18.27
C GLY A 444 -20.79 -37.97 17.43
N ASP A 445 -21.22 -38.76 16.43
CA ASP A 445 -20.29 -39.58 15.62
C ASP A 445 -19.35 -38.72 14.78
N TRP A 446 -18.05 -39.07 14.79
CA TRP A 446 -17.01 -38.38 14.02
C TRP A 446 -16.14 -39.37 13.24
N ILE A 447 -15.59 -38.89 12.13
CA ILE A 447 -14.70 -39.64 11.24
C ILE A 447 -13.43 -38.81 11.04
N GLN A 448 -12.28 -39.44 11.32
CA GLN A 448 -10.99 -38.85 11.00
C GLN A 448 -10.73 -38.89 9.50
N LEU A 449 -10.46 -37.74 8.91
CA LEU A 449 -10.01 -37.63 7.53
C LEU A 449 -8.49 -37.77 7.45
N PRO A 450 -7.95 -38.20 6.29
CA PRO A 450 -6.51 -38.13 6.03
C PRO A 450 -5.95 -36.71 6.18
N ALA A 451 -4.66 -36.58 6.51
CA ALA A 451 -4.04 -35.28 6.67
C ALA A 451 -3.86 -34.53 5.34
N ASP A 452 -3.68 -35.26 4.23
CA ASP A 452 -3.45 -34.67 2.91
C ASP A 452 -4.77 -34.39 2.16
N LEU A 453 -4.78 -33.33 1.34
CA LEU A 453 -5.97 -32.89 0.62
C LEU A 453 -6.58 -33.97 -0.29
N ARG A 454 -5.76 -34.76 -0.99
CA ARG A 454 -6.27 -35.81 -1.89
C ARG A 454 -6.99 -36.92 -1.12
N GLY A 455 -6.42 -37.34 0.00
CA GLY A 455 -7.03 -38.31 0.91
C GLY A 455 -8.34 -37.79 1.50
N GLN A 456 -8.40 -36.51 1.90
CA GLN A 456 -9.65 -35.89 2.38
C GLN A 456 -10.74 -35.92 1.30
N ILE A 457 -10.42 -35.49 0.07
CA ILE A 457 -11.35 -35.48 -1.07
C ILE A 457 -11.86 -36.89 -1.37
N GLN A 458 -10.96 -37.86 -1.46
CA GLN A 458 -11.32 -39.25 -1.75
C GLN A 458 -12.24 -39.79 -0.66
N ARG A 459 -11.88 -39.60 0.61
CA ARG A 459 -12.67 -40.11 1.73
C ARG A 459 -14.07 -39.50 1.77
N LEU A 460 -14.20 -38.20 1.58
CA LEU A 460 -15.50 -37.52 1.55
C LEU A 460 -16.38 -37.99 0.38
N ARG A 461 -15.79 -38.24 -0.79
CA ARG A 461 -16.52 -38.80 -1.95
C ARG A 461 -17.02 -40.22 -1.71
N GLU A 462 -16.21 -41.06 -1.04
CA GLU A 462 -16.58 -42.43 -0.67
C GLU A 462 -17.76 -42.49 0.31
N GLU A 463 -17.95 -41.46 1.14
CA GLU A 463 -19.09 -41.38 2.05
C GLU A 463 -20.43 -41.23 1.33
N ASN A 464 -20.42 -40.73 0.09
CA ASN A 464 -21.60 -40.55 -0.77
C ASN A 464 -22.68 -39.66 -0.11
N LEU A 465 -22.26 -38.56 0.52
CA LEU A 465 -23.11 -37.65 1.31
C LEU A 465 -24.19 -36.95 0.46
N ASP A 466 -25.38 -36.81 1.03
CA ASP A 466 -26.44 -36.00 0.44
C ASP A 466 -26.22 -34.51 0.73
N GLU A 467 -25.76 -34.18 1.94
CA GLU A 467 -25.43 -32.82 2.36
C GLU A 467 -24.06 -32.79 3.07
N LEU A 468 -23.22 -31.83 2.73
CA LEU A 468 -21.99 -31.50 3.45
C LEU A 468 -21.96 -30.01 3.84
N GLN A 469 -21.70 -29.73 5.11
CA GLN A 469 -21.52 -28.36 5.59
C GLN A 469 -20.07 -28.11 5.98
N PHE A 470 -19.45 -27.06 5.46
CA PHE A 470 -18.13 -26.62 5.91
C PHE A 470 -18.27 -25.66 7.08
N TRP A 471 -17.59 -25.94 8.18
CA TRP A 471 -17.57 -25.08 9.35
C TRP A 471 -16.15 -24.59 9.60
N GLY A 472 -15.93 -23.30 9.36
CA GLY A 472 -14.62 -22.67 9.47
C GLY A 472 -14.43 -21.53 8.47
N ASP A 473 -13.22 -20.99 8.43
CA ASP A 473 -12.87 -19.91 7.51
C ASP A 473 -12.47 -20.48 6.14
N SER A 474 -13.23 -20.13 5.11
CA SER A 474 -12.92 -20.45 3.70
C SER A 474 -12.41 -19.27 2.90
N VAL A 475 -12.44 -18.07 3.49
CA VAL A 475 -12.25 -16.81 2.77
C VAL A 475 -11.04 -16.04 3.29
N GLY A 476 -10.92 -15.87 4.60
CA GLY A 476 -9.92 -15.03 5.25
C GLY A 476 -8.52 -15.61 5.08
N ASP A 477 -8.31 -16.85 5.53
CA ASP A 477 -7.03 -17.55 5.41
C ASP A 477 -7.09 -18.74 4.45
N ILE A 478 -5.90 -19.15 3.99
CA ILE A 478 -5.75 -20.33 3.12
C ILE A 478 -5.71 -21.56 4.01
N GLY A 479 -6.89 -22.11 4.29
CA GLY A 479 -7.10 -23.40 4.93
C GLY A 479 -7.50 -24.50 3.94
N ALA A 480 -7.64 -25.74 4.44
CA ALA A 480 -8.08 -26.87 3.63
C ALA A 480 -9.49 -26.63 3.04
N ILE A 481 -10.36 -25.94 3.78
CA ILE A 481 -11.73 -25.60 3.38
C ILE A 481 -11.75 -24.83 2.05
N ALA A 482 -10.86 -23.84 1.88
CA ALA A 482 -10.79 -23.01 0.67
C ALA A 482 -10.54 -23.84 -0.62
N PHE A 483 -9.87 -24.99 -0.49
CA PHE A 483 -9.67 -25.92 -1.61
C PHE A 483 -10.75 -27.00 -1.70
N LEU A 484 -11.25 -27.50 -0.56
CA LEU A 484 -12.28 -28.54 -0.53
C LEU A 484 -13.61 -28.05 -1.10
N GLU A 485 -13.99 -26.80 -0.83
CA GLU A 485 -15.24 -26.21 -1.35
C GLU A 485 -15.29 -26.14 -2.89
N LEU A 486 -14.13 -26.15 -3.55
CA LEU A 486 -14.01 -26.15 -5.01
C LEU A 486 -14.24 -27.53 -5.63
N HIS A 487 -14.25 -28.58 -4.81
CA HIS A 487 -14.52 -29.94 -5.24
C HIS A 487 -16.00 -30.28 -4.99
N GLN A 488 -16.58 -31.07 -5.89
CA GLN A 488 -17.87 -31.71 -5.65
C GLN A 488 -17.67 -32.88 -4.67
N LEU A 489 -18.09 -32.69 -3.41
CA LEU A 489 -17.85 -33.61 -2.28
C LEU A 489 -19.13 -34.21 -1.68
N ALA A 490 -20.29 -33.62 -1.97
CA ALA A 490 -21.61 -34.15 -1.64
C ALA A 490 -22.62 -33.76 -2.73
N ARG A 491 -23.85 -34.30 -2.72
CA ARG A 491 -24.90 -33.85 -3.68
C ARG A 491 -25.29 -32.38 -3.49
N SER A 492 -25.27 -31.93 -2.24
CA SER A 492 -25.40 -30.53 -1.84
C SER A 492 -24.29 -30.18 -0.85
N GLN A 493 -23.63 -29.04 -1.04
CA GLN A 493 -22.62 -28.56 -0.11
C GLN A 493 -22.78 -27.07 0.18
N ARG A 494 -22.50 -26.67 1.43
CA ARG A 494 -22.69 -25.29 1.91
C ARG A 494 -21.64 -24.92 2.94
N THR A 495 -21.37 -23.63 3.09
CA THR A 495 -20.42 -23.11 4.09
C THR A 495 -21.19 -22.39 5.20
N PHE A 496 -20.79 -22.61 6.44
CA PHE A 496 -21.43 -22.09 7.64
C PHE A 496 -20.33 -21.59 8.59
N GLY A 497 -20.38 -20.33 9.02
CA GLY A 497 -19.33 -19.77 9.89
C GLY A 497 -19.78 -18.54 10.64
N ASP A 498 -19.14 -18.31 11.81
CA ASP A 498 -19.38 -17.20 12.75
C ASP A 498 -18.81 -15.85 12.29
N LEU A 499 -18.19 -15.79 11.10
CA LEU A 499 -17.62 -14.56 10.52
C LEU A 499 -18.58 -13.93 9.48
N PRO A 500 -18.38 -12.66 9.10
CA PRO A 500 -19.24 -11.88 8.19
C PRO A 500 -19.25 -12.34 6.72
N LEU A 501 -19.44 -13.63 6.47
CA LEU A 501 -19.01 -14.30 5.23
C LEU A 501 -20.09 -14.44 4.15
N TRP A 502 -21.21 -13.73 4.26
CA TRP A 502 -22.32 -13.85 3.30
C TRP A 502 -22.35 -12.68 2.32
N GLU A 503 -21.26 -12.29 1.65
CA GLU A 503 -21.31 -11.14 0.72
C GLU A 503 -22.02 -11.43 -0.62
N THR A 504 -21.98 -12.68 -1.12
CA THR A 504 -22.40 -12.99 -2.49
C THR A 504 -23.90 -12.83 -2.75
N SER A 505 -24.26 -12.12 -3.83
CA SER A 505 -25.63 -11.95 -4.34
C SER A 505 -26.26 -13.22 -4.91
N ASP A 506 -25.48 -14.27 -5.10
CA ASP A 506 -25.90 -15.48 -5.81
C ASP A 506 -26.41 -16.54 -4.83
N GLU A 507 -27.67 -16.40 -4.40
CA GLU A 507 -28.40 -17.45 -3.67
C GLU A 507 -28.54 -18.74 -4.50
N THR A 508 -28.23 -18.70 -5.80
CA THR A 508 -28.23 -19.84 -6.73
C THR A 508 -26.87 -20.52 -6.90
N ALA A 509 -25.76 -19.89 -6.52
CA ALA A 509 -24.43 -20.54 -6.47
C ALA A 509 -24.22 -21.40 -5.21
N PHE A 510 -25.09 -21.24 -4.21
CA PHE A 510 -25.19 -22.08 -3.02
C PHE A 510 -26.60 -22.66 -2.96
N LEU A 511 -26.83 -23.83 -3.56
CA LEU A 511 -28.14 -24.47 -3.69
C LEU A 511 -28.94 -24.52 -2.35
N HIS A 512 -30.01 -23.71 -2.35
CA HIS A 512 -31.25 -23.75 -1.57
C HIS A 512 -31.16 -23.91 -0.03
N ILE A 513 -31.39 -22.84 0.74
CA ILE A 513 -31.94 -22.99 2.10
C ILE A 513 -33.02 -21.95 2.42
N SER A 514 -34.17 -22.44 2.87
CA SER A 514 -35.10 -21.69 3.71
C SER A 514 -34.54 -21.57 5.13
N LEU A 515 -34.41 -20.34 5.63
CA LEU A 515 -34.00 -20.07 7.01
C LEU A 515 -35.03 -20.63 8.00
N THR A 516 -34.63 -21.60 8.82
CA THR A 516 -35.30 -21.87 10.11
C THR A 516 -34.58 -21.10 11.21
N PRO A 517 -35.30 -20.35 12.05
CA PRO A 517 -34.69 -19.65 13.17
C PRO A 517 -34.37 -20.65 14.29
N SER A 518 -33.09 -20.90 14.55
CA SER A 518 -32.64 -21.59 15.76
C SER A 518 -32.81 -20.64 16.94
N ILE A 519 -33.89 -20.85 17.69
CA ILE A 519 -34.22 -20.20 18.96
C ILE A 519 -33.45 -20.94 20.05
N TYR A 520 -32.49 -20.28 20.71
CA TYR A 520 -32.03 -20.72 22.03
C TYR A 520 -32.79 -19.93 23.09
N PRO A 521 -33.42 -20.59 24.07
CA PRO A 521 -34.04 -19.90 25.19
C PRO A 521 -32.97 -19.63 26.26
N THR A 522 -32.62 -18.36 26.47
CA THR A 522 -31.92 -17.93 27.68
C THR A 522 -32.97 -17.39 28.66
N THR A 523 -33.08 -18.08 29.80
CA THR A 523 -33.93 -17.71 30.92
C THR A 523 -33.55 -16.32 31.44
N THR A 524 -34.54 -15.44 31.51
CA THR A 524 -34.45 -14.07 32.01
C THR A 524 -34.70 -14.00 33.51
N ALA A 525 -33.72 -13.48 34.25
CA ALA A 525 -33.86 -12.69 35.49
C ALA A 525 -32.47 -12.09 35.75
N HIS A 526 -32.26 -10.78 35.84
CA HIS A 526 -32.74 -9.95 36.95
C HIS A 526 -33.03 -8.49 36.56
N LEU A 527 -33.94 -7.93 37.35
CA LEU A 527 -34.37 -6.55 37.44
C LEU A 527 -33.22 -5.55 37.54
N GLY A 528 -33.51 -4.29 37.19
CA GLY A 528 -32.68 -3.14 37.53
C GLY A 528 -32.31 -3.20 39.01
N GLN A 529 -31.02 -3.45 39.26
CA GLN A 529 -30.41 -3.20 40.54
C GLN A 529 -29.57 -1.93 40.39
N ALA A 530 -29.49 -1.16 41.48
CA ALA A 530 -28.38 -0.24 41.67
C ALA A 530 -27.07 -1.01 41.39
N PRO A 531 -26.03 -0.37 40.82
CA PRO A 531 -24.79 -1.08 40.49
C PRO A 531 -24.33 -1.92 41.68
N ASP A 532 -23.98 -3.18 41.41
CA ASP A 532 -23.47 -4.10 42.43
C ASP A 532 -22.39 -3.41 43.26
N ARG A 533 -22.30 -3.74 44.55
CA ARG A 533 -21.30 -3.15 45.46
C ARG A 533 -19.89 -3.24 44.88
N GLU A 534 -19.60 -4.28 44.11
CA GLU A 534 -18.33 -4.50 43.42
C GLU A 534 -18.11 -3.52 42.24
N ILE A 535 -19.15 -3.19 41.46
CA ILE A 535 -19.09 -2.17 40.39
C ILE A 535 -18.81 -0.79 40.98
N LEU A 536 -19.52 -0.44 42.06
CA LEU A 536 -19.33 0.82 42.77
C LEU A 536 -17.91 0.94 43.34
N ASP A 537 -17.38 -0.15 43.90
CA ASP A 537 -16.02 -0.22 44.42
C ASP A 537 -14.96 -0.05 43.33
N VAL A 538 -15.16 -0.61 42.13
CA VAL A 538 -14.26 -0.34 40.98
C VAL A 538 -14.36 1.11 40.51
N LYS A 539 -15.57 1.68 40.39
CA LYS A 539 -15.72 3.10 40.02
C LYS A 539 -15.04 4.03 41.04
N GLN A 540 -15.11 3.70 42.33
CA GLN A 540 -14.40 4.43 43.40
C GLN A 540 -12.88 4.24 43.34
N ARG A 541 -12.39 3.01 43.09
CA ARG A 541 -10.95 2.73 42.91
C ARG A 541 -10.34 3.46 41.70
N LEU A 542 -11.14 3.71 40.67
CA LEU A 542 -10.76 4.46 39.47
C LEU A 542 -10.98 5.98 39.60
N ASP A 543 -11.43 6.47 40.76
CA ASP A 543 -11.76 7.88 41.01
C ASP A 543 -12.76 8.48 40.01
N LEU A 544 -13.71 7.66 39.53
CA LEU A 544 -14.71 8.08 38.56
C LEU A 544 -15.89 8.76 39.26
N ALA A 545 -16.29 9.93 38.76
CA ALA A 545 -17.53 10.57 39.17
C ALA A 545 -18.73 9.64 38.92
N SER A 546 -19.75 9.71 39.78
CA SER A 546 -20.96 8.87 39.64
C SER A 546 -21.73 9.08 38.33
N ALA A 547 -21.50 10.23 37.67
CA ALA A 547 -22.12 10.60 36.40
C ALA A 547 -21.29 10.18 35.16
N THR A 548 -20.10 9.61 35.33
CA THR A 548 -19.25 9.20 34.20
C THR A 548 -19.94 8.10 33.39
N VAL A 549 -20.09 8.34 32.08
CA VAL A 549 -20.63 7.37 31.12
C VAL A 549 -19.53 6.42 30.66
N ILE A 550 -19.79 5.12 30.69
CA ILE A 550 -18.84 4.10 30.27
C ILE A 550 -19.25 3.54 28.91
N PHE A 551 -18.43 3.81 27.90
CA PHE A 551 -18.51 3.17 26.60
C PHE A 551 -17.73 1.85 26.63
N VAL A 552 -18.30 0.79 26.06
CA VAL A 552 -17.66 -0.54 25.94
C VAL A 552 -17.66 -0.98 24.49
N SER A 553 -16.57 -1.60 24.03
CA SER A 553 -16.52 -2.30 22.75
C SER A 553 -15.69 -3.57 22.89
N VAL A 554 -16.02 -4.61 22.11
CA VAL A 554 -15.12 -5.74 21.89
C VAL A 554 -14.58 -5.67 20.48
N VAL A 555 -13.28 -5.89 20.30
CA VAL A 555 -12.66 -5.82 18.97
C VAL A 555 -11.48 -6.78 18.87
N SER A 556 -11.23 -7.31 17.68
CA SER A 556 -9.94 -7.95 17.40
C SER A 556 -8.87 -6.87 17.25
N PRO A 557 -7.63 -7.08 17.73
CA PRO A 557 -6.50 -6.21 17.42
C PRO A 557 -6.37 -5.87 15.93
N ASP A 558 -6.67 -6.81 15.04
CA ASP A 558 -6.51 -6.62 13.60
C ASP A 558 -7.55 -5.66 13.00
N ASP A 559 -8.72 -5.52 13.65
CA ASP A 559 -9.86 -4.69 13.21
C ASP A 559 -9.73 -3.21 13.62
N LEU A 560 -8.69 -2.85 14.40
CA LEU A 560 -8.42 -1.47 14.85
C LEU A 560 -7.85 -0.58 13.74
N THR A 561 -8.67 -0.36 12.71
CA THR A 561 -8.37 0.57 11.61
C THR A 561 -8.21 2.01 12.12
N VAL A 562 -7.60 2.87 11.30
CA VAL A 562 -7.50 4.31 11.61
C VAL A 562 -8.91 4.92 11.73
N GLU A 563 -9.81 4.56 10.81
CA GLU A 563 -11.19 5.05 10.76
C GLU A 563 -11.96 4.74 12.05
N LEU A 564 -11.87 3.51 12.55
CA LEU A 564 -12.56 3.10 13.76
C LEU A 564 -11.98 3.79 15.00
N ARG A 565 -10.65 3.82 15.12
CA ARG A 565 -9.96 4.49 16.24
C ARG A 565 -10.25 5.99 16.28
N GLU A 566 -10.19 6.68 15.15
CA GLU A 566 -10.49 8.11 15.05
C GLU A 566 -11.96 8.40 15.36
N THR A 567 -12.88 7.52 14.95
CA THR A 567 -14.31 7.65 15.27
C THR A 567 -14.53 7.55 16.77
N TRP A 568 -13.95 6.55 17.43
CA TRP A 568 -14.06 6.41 18.89
C TRP A 568 -13.39 7.56 19.63
N ALA A 569 -12.22 8.01 19.20
CA ALA A 569 -11.57 9.18 19.79
C ALA A 569 -12.46 10.43 19.66
N SER A 570 -13.13 10.63 18.52
CA SER A 570 -14.08 11.73 18.32
C SER A 570 -15.30 11.66 19.25
N ILE A 571 -15.80 10.45 19.54
CA ILE A 571 -16.89 10.24 20.51
C ILE A 571 -16.44 10.67 21.91
N ILE A 572 -15.26 10.21 22.34
CA ILE A 572 -14.72 10.52 23.67
C ILE A 572 -14.39 12.00 23.81
N GLN A 573 -13.86 12.64 22.75
CA GLN A 573 -13.64 14.09 22.71
C GLN A 573 -14.94 14.88 22.89
N SER A 574 -16.04 14.38 22.31
CA SER A 574 -17.37 14.99 22.41
C SER A 574 -18.07 14.72 23.76
N CYS A 575 -17.55 13.78 24.55
CA CYS A 575 -18.09 13.33 25.83
C CYS A 575 -17.01 13.38 26.94
N PRO A 576 -16.61 14.57 27.43
CA PRO A 576 -15.46 14.68 28.34
C PRO A 576 -15.65 13.97 29.69
N GLN A 577 -16.89 13.74 30.12
CA GLN A 577 -17.23 12.93 31.30
C GLN A 577 -17.51 11.47 30.93
N SER A 578 -16.63 10.88 30.13
CA SER A 578 -16.74 9.47 29.73
C SER A 578 -15.43 8.72 29.85
N LEU A 579 -15.57 7.40 29.95
CA LEU A 579 -14.51 6.40 29.97
C LEU A 579 -14.77 5.40 28.84
N PHE A 580 -13.73 5.06 28.08
CA PHE A 580 -13.78 3.99 27.09
C PHE A 580 -13.08 2.73 27.61
N VAL A 581 -13.83 1.63 27.68
CA VAL A 581 -13.32 0.31 28.03
C VAL A 581 -13.33 -0.55 26.77
N LEU A 582 -12.14 -0.83 26.25
CA LEU A 582 -11.94 -1.69 25.10
C LEU A 582 -11.53 -3.08 25.54
N LEU A 583 -12.27 -4.09 25.09
CA LEU A 583 -12.01 -5.48 25.36
C LEU A 583 -11.49 -6.15 24.09
N LEU A 584 -10.28 -6.70 24.14
CA LEU A 584 -9.73 -7.41 23.00
C LEU A 584 -10.34 -8.82 22.94
N SER A 585 -10.72 -9.27 21.75
CA SER A 585 -11.25 -10.63 21.50
C SER A 585 -10.16 -11.70 21.44
N GLN A 586 -8.93 -11.30 21.15
CA GLN A 586 -7.71 -12.12 21.19
C GLN A 586 -6.57 -11.33 21.86
N ASN A 587 -5.52 -12.02 22.30
CA ASN A 587 -4.39 -11.32 22.92
C ASN A 587 -3.71 -10.41 21.91
N ASP A 588 -3.26 -9.25 22.35
CA ASP A 588 -2.61 -8.27 21.48
C ASP A 588 -1.34 -8.82 20.80
N GLU A 589 -0.62 -9.73 21.48
CA GLU A 589 0.55 -10.45 20.94
C GLU A 589 0.22 -11.41 19.79
N GLN A 590 -1.07 -11.74 19.61
CA GLN A 590 -1.56 -12.60 18.52
C GLN A 590 -2.00 -11.77 17.29
N SER A 591 -1.91 -10.43 17.36
CA SER A 591 -2.16 -9.52 16.25
C SER A 591 -1.22 -9.82 15.07
N ARG A 592 -1.79 -9.89 13.87
CA ARG A 592 -1.01 -10.13 12.64
C ARG A 592 -0.24 -8.90 12.20
N LEU A 593 -0.71 -7.73 12.61
CA LEU A 593 -0.20 -6.42 12.18
C LEU A 593 1.18 -6.09 12.76
N GLY A 594 1.65 -6.85 13.77
CA GLY A 594 2.96 -6.64 14.40
C GLY A 594 3.10 -5.33 15.18
N ILE A 595 1.99 -4.62 15.41
CA ILE A 595 1.92 -3.41 16.25
C ILE A 595 0.86 -3.63 17.33
N SER A 596 1.22 -3.28 18.57
CA SER A 596 0.30 -3.32 19.71
C SER A 596 -0.92 -2.42 19.49
N SER A 597 -2.10 -2.93 19.84
CA SER A 597 -3.34 -2.15 19.92
C SER A 597 -3.20 -0.97 20.88
N ARG A 598 -2.41 -1.13 21.95
CA ARG A 598 -2.15 -0.08 22.94
C ARG A 598 -1.41 1.10 22.33
N ASP A 599 -0.36 0.85 21.56
CA ASP A 599 0.44 1.91 20.93
C ASP A 599 -0.41 2.68 19.92
N ARG A 600 -1.14 1.96 19.06
CA ARG A 600 -2.05 2.55 18.07
C ARG A 600 -3.12 3.43 18.72
N LEU A 601 -3.78 2.96 19.76
CA LEU A 601 -4.81 3.75 20.44
C LEU A 601 -4.21 4.92 21.23
N THR A 602 -3.03 4.75 21.81
CA THR A 602 -2.33 5.84 22.53
C THR A 602 -1.93 6.96 21.57
N GLU A 603 -1.44 6.61 20.37
CA GLU A 603 -1.15 7.56 19.30
C GLU A 603 -2.41 8.32 18.86
N THR A 604 -3.52 7.62 18.63
CA THR A 604 -4.79 8.26 18.30
C THR A 604 -5.28 9.17 19.43
N TRP A 605 -5.20 8.73 20.69
CA TRP A 605 -5.60 9.56 21.83
C TRP A 605 -4.79 10.85 21.93
N ALA A 606 -3.47 10.76 21.71
CA ALA A 606 -2.60 11.93 21.68
C ALA A 606 -2.96 12.87 20.53
N LYS A 607 -3.29 12.33 19.34
CA LYS A 607 -3.72 13.12 18.17
C LYS A 607 -4.99 13.95 18.43
N PHE A 608 -5.88 13.47 19.30
CA PHE A 608 -7.14 14.15 19.66
C PHE A 608 -7.07 14.91 21.00
N ASP A 609 -5.87 15.08 21.58
CA ASP A 609 -5.64 15.73 22.88
C ASP A 609 -6.45 15.11 24.04
N LEU A 610 -6.62 13.77 24.02
CA LEU A 610 -7.40 13.03 25.02
C LEU A 610 -6.55 12.51 26.18
N SER A 611 -7.14 12.43 27.38
CA SER A 611 -6.46 11.89 28.56
C SER A 611 -6.33 10.37 28.50
N ARG A 612 -5.14 9.84 28.84
CA ARG A 612 -4.91 8.39 28.98
C ARG A 612 -5.78 7.73 30.05
N GLN A 613 -6.31 8.50 31.01
CA GLN A 613 -7.20 7.99 32.05
C GLN A 613 -8.61 7.65 31.51
N GLN A 614 -8.97 8.17 30.32
CA GLN A 614 -10.25 7.90 29.67
C GLN A 614 -10.24 6.63 28.80
N LEU A 615 -9.16 5.84 28.83
CA LEU A 615 -9.00 4.63 28.03
C LEU A 615 -8.48 3.47 28.90
N ILE A 616 -9.23 2.37 28.89
CA ILE A 616 -8.84 1.09 29.48
C ILE A 616 -8.86 0.04 28.37
N ILE A 617 -7.79 -0.75 28.26
CA ILE A 617 -7.67 -1.84 27.29
C ILE A 617 -7.40 -3.13 28.07
N LEU A 618 -8.18 -4.17 27.81
CA LEU A 618 -8.08 -5.46 28.50
C LEU A 618 -7.95 -6.61 27.49
N ASN A 619 -7.03 -7.54 27.75
CA ASN A 619 -6.91 -8.76 26.96
C ASN A 619 -8.01 -9.77 27.33
N PRO A 620 -8.32 -10.77 26.47
CA PRO A 620 -9.35 -11.78 26.71
C PRO A 620 -9.32 -12.40 28.10
N VAL A 621 -8.13 -12.81 28.54
CA VAL A 621 -7.94 -13.48 29.84
C VAL A 621 -8.36 -12.56 31.00
N ASP A 622 -8.07 -11.27 30.91
CA ASP A 622 -8.31 -10.31 31.98
C ASP A 622 -9.81 -10.07 32.19
N TRP A 623 -10.56 -9.83 31.11
CA TRP A 623 -11.98 -9.52 31.21
C TRP A 623 -12.88 -10.77 31.27
N GLN A 624 -12.42 -11.94 30.81
CA GLN A 624 -13.12 -13.20 31.05
C GLN A 624 -13.01 -13.67 32.51
N GLN A 625 -11.89 -13.40 33.18
CA GLN A 625 -11.73 -13.69 34.61
C GLN A 625 -12.38 -12.63 35.50
N GLN A 626 -12.61 -11.43 34.97
CA GLN A 626 -13.27 -10.32 35.66
C GLN A 626 -14.44 -9.79 34.82
N PRO A 627 -15.58 -10.52 34.76
CA PRO A 627 -16.73 -10.14 33.93
C PRO A 627 -17.32 -8.77 34.31
N LEU A 628 -16.96 -8.25 35.48
CA LEU A 628 -17.30 -6.92 35.96
C LEU A 628 -16.98 -5.80 34.95
N TRP A 629 -15.87 -5.90 34.21
CA TRP A 629 -15.49 -4.90 33.21
C TRP A 629 -16.49 -4.78 32.06
N TRP A 630 -17.09 -5.90 31.66
CA TRP A 630 -18.18 -5.92 30.69
C TRP A 630 -19.46 -5.36 31.32
N ASP A 631 -19.76 -5.78 32.55
CA ASP A 631 -21.01 -5.44 33.25
C ASP A 631 -21.11 -3.95 33.65
N MET A 632 -19.99 -3.23 33.64
CA MET A 632 -19.92 -1.80 33.95
C MET A 632 -20.37 -0.88 32.81
N GLY A 633 -20.51 -1.39 31.59
CA GLY A 633 -20.84 -0.58 30.42
C GLY A 633 -22.22 0.05 30.48
N ASP A 634 -22.34 1.30 30.02
CA ASP A 634 -23.62 1.96 29.78
C ASP A 634 -24.05 1.85 28.31
N ILE A 635 -23.08 2.02 27.41
CA ILE A 635 -23.28 2.09 25.96
C ILE A 635 -22.29 1.14 25.29
N TYR A 636 -22.80 0.25 24.44
CA TYR A 636 -21.97 -0.63 23.64
C TYR A 636 -21.75 -0.03 22.25
N LEU A 637 -20.49 0.10 21.84
CA LEU A 637 -20.13 0.59 20.51
C LEU A 637 -19.91 -0.63 19.61
N ASP A 638 -20.84 -0.91 18.69
CA ASP A 638 -20.64 -2.00 17.72
C ASP A 638 -19.56 -1.60 16.71
N THR A 639 -18.74 -2.56 16.31
CA THR A 639 -17.62 -2.33 15.39
C THR A 639 -18.12 -2.19 13.95
N PHE A 640 -17.37 -1.46 13.13
CA PHE A 640 -17.59 -1.35 11.69
C PHE A 640 -16.24 -1.22 10.98
N PRO A 641 -16.11 -1.66 9.72
CA PRO A 641 -17.16 -2.16 8.82
C PRO A 641 -17.60 -3.61 9.07
N VAL A 642 -16.97 -4.31 10.02
CA VAL A 642 -17.38 -5.66 10.46
C VAL A 642 -18.17 -5.55 11.76
N ASN A 643 -19.46 -5.88 11.73
CA ASN A 643 -20.28 -5.92 12.94
C ASN A 643 -20.25 -7.29 13.62
N SER A 644 -20.59 -7.34 14.92
CA SER A 644 -20.75 -8.61 15.64
C SER A 644 -22.13 -8.72 16.32
N PRO A 645 -23.11 -9.38 15.67
CA PRO A 645 -24.45 -9.53 16.23
C PRO A 645 -24.46 -10.29 17.58
N GLN A 646 -23.55 -11.24 17.76
CA GLN A 646 -23.43 -12.02 19.00
C GLN A 646 -23.01 -11.11 20.17
N LEU A 647 -22.05 -10.21 19.94
CA LEU A 647 -21.59 -9.28 20.97
C LEU A 647 -22.64 -8.21 21.28
N VAL A 648 -23.41 -7.77 20.28
CA VAL A 648 -24.60 -6.92 20.49
C VAL A 648 -25.64 -7.63 21.35
N GLU A 649 -25.90 -8.92 21.11
CA GLU A 649 -26.82 -9.72 21.94
C GLU A 649 -26.34 -9.79 23.40
N MET A 650 -25.05 -10.03 23.61
CA MET A 650 -24.44 -10.05 24.93
C MET A 650 -24.53 -8.69 25.63
N ALA A 651 -24.32 -7.59 24.92
CA ALA A 651 -24.43 -6.25 25.46
C ALA A 651 -25.86 -5.94 25.93
N LEU A 652 -26.87 -6.32 25.13
CA LEU A 652 -28.28 -6.18 25.49
C LEU A 652 -28.65 -6.98 26.74
N ASN A 653 -28.16 -8.22 26.85
CA ASN A 653 -28.36 -9.07 28.04
C ASN A 653 -27.78 -8.46 29.32
N LYS A 654 -26.84 -7.51 29.17
CA LYS A 654 -26.19 -6.78 30.26
C LYS A 654 -26.73 -5.36 30.42
N ASN A 655 -27.88 -5.05 29.80
CA ASN A 655 -28.56 -3.77 29.87
C ASN A 655 -27.80 -2.58 29.25
N GLN A 656 -26.82 -2.86 28.38
CA GLN A 656 -26.12 -1.82 27.63
C GLN A 656 -26.93 -1.40 26.40
N VAL A 657 -26.89 -0.12 26.03
CA VAL A 657 -27.53 0.36 24.80
C VAL A 657 -26.52 0.29 23.64
N PRO A 658 -26.75 -0.52 22.60
CA PRO A 658 -25.84 -0.60 21.47
C PRO A 658 -26.00 0.58 20.51
N VAL A 659 -24.88 1.09 20.02
CA VAL A 659 -24.80 1.98 18.86
C VAL A 659 -24.50 1.11 17.65
N LEU A 660 -25.48 0.97 16.76
CA LEU A 660 -25.32 0.15 15.56
C LEU A 660 -24.93 0.99 14.35
N TYR A 661 -24.13 0.39 13.47
CA TYR A 661 -23.78 0.95 12.17
C TYR A 661 -24.35 0.07 11.05
N SER A 662 -25.01 0.70 10.07
CA SER A 662 -25.57 0.05 8.88
C SER A 662 -24.94 0.64 7.63
N GLY A 663 -23.85 0.03 7.20
CA GLY A 663 -23.10 0.47 6.02
C GLY A 663 -23.62 -0.11 4.70
N LYS A 664 -22.77 -0.06 3.67
CA LYS A 664 -23.10 -0.50 2.30
C LYS A 664 -22.92 -2.00 2.08
N THR A 665 -22.11 -2.65 2.91
CA THR A 665 -21.74 -4.05 2.76
C THR A 665 -22.55 -4.93 3.69
N ARG A 666 -22.68 -6.21 3.34
CA ARG A 666 -23.44 -7.17 4.13
C ARG A 666 -22.83 -7.38 5.53
N ARG A 667 -21.50 -7.40 5.63
CA ARG A 667 -20.76 -7.41 6.91
C ARG A 667 -21.03 -6.23 7.84
N SER A 668 -21.31 -5.06 7.26
CA SER A 668 -21.68 -3.83 7.97
C SER A 668 -23.19 -3.70 8.22
N GLN A 669 -23.97 -4.75 7.90
CA GLN A 669 -25.43 -4.79 8.11
C GLN A 669 -25.86 -5.95 9.00
N MET A 670 -24.93 -6.78 9.48
CA MET A 670 -25.26 -8.02 10.18
C MET A 670 -26.05 -7.78 11.46
N SER A 671 -25.59 -6.87 12.30
CA SER A 671 -26.27 -6.55 13.57
C SER A 671 -27.66 -6.00 13.28
N VAL A 672 -27.77 -5.04 12.37
CA VAL A 672 -29.06 -4.44 12.01
C VAL A 672 -30.04 -5.45 11.43
N LYS A 673 -29.59 -6.41 10.61
CA LYS A 673 -30.44 -7.47 10.08
C LYS A 673 -30.87 -8.46 11.17
N ARG A 674 -29.95 -8.90 12.03
CA ARG A 674 -30.22 -9.84 13.13
C ARG A 674 -31.28 -9.31 14.08
N PHE A 675 -31.25 -8.00 14.34
CA PHE A 675 -32.17 -7.30 15.22
C PHE A 675 -33.19 -6.44 14.46
N SER A 676 -33.48 -6.80 13.21
CA SER A 676 -34.49 -6.11 12.41
C SER A 676 -35.87 -6.22 13.08
N GLY A 677 -36.54 -5.09 13.25
CA GLY A 677 -37.83 -5.02 13.94
C GLY A 677 -37.76 -4.94 15.47
N THR A 678 -36.58 -5.13 16.08
CA THR A 678 -36.38 -4.94 17.53
C THR A 678 -35.66 -3.65 17.90
N ILE A 679 -34.82 -3.13 16.99
CA ILE A 679 -34.05 -1.89 17.20
C ILE A 679 -34.79 -0.68 16.60
N PRO A 680 -34.96 0.42 17.36
CA PRO A 680 -35.54 1.65 16.84
C PRO A 680 -34.71 2.22 15.68
N PRO A 681 -35.32 2.77 14.61
CA PRO A 681 -34.58 3.44 13.54
C PRO A 681 -33.63 4.53 14.04
N ASP A 682 -34.03 5.24 15.11
CA ASP A 682 -33.24 6.30 15.74
C ASP A 682 -31.97 5.80 16.47
N ALA A 683 -31.76 4.47 16.53
CA ALA A 683 -30.59 3.83 17.13
C ALA A 683 -29.69 3.14 16.09
N ILE A 684 -29.81 3.51 14.81
CA ILE A 684 -29.02 3.00 13.69
C ILE A 684 -28.32 4.16 12.99
N ALA A 685 -26.99 4.09 12.91
CA ALA A 685 -26.17 5.02 12.15
C ALA A 685 -25.92 4.52 10.72
N HIS A 686 -25.82 5.43 9.77
CA HIS A 686 -25.53 5.10 8.36
C HIS A 686 -24.22 5.69 7.83
N GLN A 687 -23.62 6.61 8.59
CA GLN A 687 -22.34 7.27 8.29
C GLN A 687 -21.57 7.52 9.60
N ASP A 688 -20.25 7.72 9.51
CA ASP A 688 -19.39 8.01 10.67
C ASP A 688 -19.93 9.17 11.52
N SER A 689 -20.43 10.23 10.88
CA SER A 689 -21.03 11.39 11.56
C SER A 689 -22.25 11.01 12.38
N ASP A 690 -23.10 10.14 11.85
CA ASP A 690 -24.35 9.72 12.50
C ASP A 690 -24.03 8.83 13.69
N TYR A 691 -23.01 7.98 13.55
CA TYR A 691 -22.52 7.10 14.61
C TYR A 691 -21.99 7.91 15.80
N ILE A 692 -21.18 8.94 15.54
CA ILE A 692 -20.66 9.85 16.56
C ILE A 692 -21.80 10.61 17.25
N GLN A 693 -22.73 11.18 16.47
CA GLN A 693 -23.85 11.94 17.01
C GLN A 693 -24.78 11.08 17.86
N LEU A 694 -25.05 9.85 17.44
CA LEU A 694 -25.89 8.91 18.19
C LEU A 694 -25.22 8.51 19.52
N ALA A 695 -23.92 8.17 19.50
CA ALA A 695 -23.17 7.86 20.70
C ALA A 695 -23.14 9.04 21.68
N GLN A 696 -22.91 10.26 21.17
CA GLN A 696 -22.94 11.48 21.96
C GLN A 696 -24.32 11.73 22.58
N LYS A 697 -25.39 11.58 21.80
CA LYS A 697 -26.76 11.75 22.28
C LYS A 697 -27.09 10.76 23.40
N LEU A 698 -26.73 9.48 23.23
CA LEU A 698 -26.94 8.47 24.26
C LEU A 698 -26.14 8.74 25.54
N ALA A 699 -24.96 9.33 25.44
CA ALA A 699 -24.15 9.68 26.61
C ALA A 699 -24.66 10.94 27.35
N THR A 700 -25.21 11.90 26.62
CA THR A 700 -25.62 13.20 27.18
C THR A 700 -27.09 13.27 27.59
N ASP A 701 -27.96 12.45 27.00
CA ASP A 701 -29.40 12.40 27.27
C ASP A 701 -29.80 11.07 27.91
N LEU A 702 -29.89 11.08 29.25
CA LEU A 702 -30.26 9.91 30.05
C LEU A 702 -31.68 9.42 29.74
N GLU A 703 -32.64 10.31 29.50
CA GLU A 703 -34.02 9.94 29.19
C GLU A 703 -34.09 9.23 27.85
N PHE A 704 -33.41 9.77 26.83
CA PHE A 704 -33.30 9.14 25.53
C PHE A 704 -32.66 7.75 25.62
N ARG A 705 -31.54 7.61 26.35
CA ARG A 705 -30.87 6.32 26.56
C ARG A 705 -31.80 5.31 27.24
N GLN A 706 -32.51 5.70 28.29
CA GLN A 706 -33.46 4.83 28.99
C GLN A 706 -34.64 4.42 28.11
N GLU A 707 -35.15 5.32 27.28
CA GLU A 707 -36.24 5.02 26.35
C GLU A 707 -35.81 4.02 25.28
N ILE A 708 -34.61 4.16 24.71
CA ILE A 708 -34.06 3.17 23.76
C ILE A 708 -33.89 1.81 24.44
N LEU A 709 -33.31 1.75 25.64
CA LEU A 709 -33.16 0.51 26.39
C LEU A 709 -34.51 -0.17 26.67
N ARG A 710 -35.55 0.61 27.02
CA ARG A 710 -36.90 0.11 27.26
C ARG A 710 -37.51 -0.50 26.00
N LYS A 711 -37.36 0.17 24.84
CA LYS A 711 -37.85 -0.33 23.54
C LYS A 711 -37.16 -1.65 23.16
N LEU A 712 -35.84 -1.72 23.32
CA LEU A 712 -35.04 -2.92 23.01
C LEU A 712 -35.47 -4.13 23.86
N LYS A 713 -35.70 -3.92 25.17
CA LYS A 713 -36.18 -4.98 26.07
C LYS A 713 -37.60 -5.45 25.76
N LEU A 714 -38.51 -4.54 25.41
CA LEU A 714 -39.88 -4.88 25.00
C LEU A 714 -39.88 -5.75 23.74
N ALA A 715 -38.93 -5.51 22.83
CA ALA A 715 -38.79 -6.27 21.60
C ALA A 715 -38.15 -7.65 21.80
N GLN A 716 -37.32 -7.84 22.82
CA GLN A 716 -36.76 -9.15 23.21
C GLN A 716 -37.77 -10.07 23.91
N ASN A 717 -38.85 -9.53 24.49
CA ASN A 717 -39.91 -10.26 25.19
C ASN A 717 -41.29 -9.99 24.55
N PRO A 718 -41.59 -10.56 23.37
CA PRO A 718 -42.94 -10.47 22.83
C PRO A 718 -43.89 -11.16 23.82
N ARG A 719 -44.83 -10.42 24.40
CA ARG A 719 -45.89 -11.00 25.24
C ARG A 719 -46.50 -12.17 24.47
N GLN A 720 -46.39 -13.39 25.00
CA GLN A 720 -47.30 -14.45 24.56
C GLN A 720 -48.72 -13.93 24.77
N PRO A 721 -49.62 -14.04 23.78
CA PRO A 721 -51.01 -13.64 23.98
C PRO A 721 -51.56 -14.43 25.17
N SER A 722 -52.06 -13.73 26.19
CA SER A 722 -52.73 -14.38 27.31
C SER A 722 -53.90 -15.20 26.76
N ARG A 723 -54.13 -16.40 27.30
CA ARG A 723 -55.28 -17.25 26.95
C ARG A 723 -56.63 -16.50 26.95
N ASP A 724 -56.74 -15.40 27.69
CA ASP A 724 -57.94 -14.56 27.77
C ASP A 724 -58.23 -13.73 26.50
N SER A 725 -57.29 -13.60 25.55
CA SER A 725 -57.53 -12.90 24.28
C SER A 725 -58.00 -13.83 23.15
N LEU A 726 -58.40 -15.07 23.47
CA LEU A 726 -58.96 -16.06 22.54
C LEU A 726 -60.41 -16.47 22.91
N CYS A 727 -61.12 -15.68 23.73
CA CYS A 727 -62.57 -15.79 23.90
C CYS A 727 -63.33 -14.94 22.88
#